data_AF-A0AAD4MB40-F1
#
_entry.id   AF-A0AAD4MB40-F1
#
_cell.length_a   1.000
_cell.length_b   1.000
_cell.length_c   1.000
_cell.angle_alpha   90.00
_cell.angle_beta   90.00
_cell.angle_gamma   90.00
#
_symmetry.space_group_name_H-M   'P 1'
#
loop_
_entity.id
_entity.type
_entity.pdbx_description
1 polymer ?
#
loop_
_entity_poly.entity_id
_entity_poly.type
_entity_poly.pdbx_seq_one_letter_code
_entity_poly.pdbx_strand_id
1 'polypeptide(L)'
;MSVNGVEWTPGMVCVFDGLENVTGRVVQWYEQRLESMKAGEELREQNHPHLAERPHLDGSFTTSLPLSLNPQSVELPGGIELVEAEPIVDRKSVFVGRACRISDPSQVIAFARVSHLITEQIARQVPLILAFLMADRRVTKAAHPIINAWRCQLAAPTVYTHPPDNGDDGESAAGGRLAHLLQILDVKDVLVVVTRYFGGTLLGADRFKHINQAARDALELGGFIELGLREPSLLFNQGLIGGKWVESKSGATISVFNPATGEKLGTVPEMGLEETKEAINAAGRAFTTWSKTTAKQRHDILIKFYNLMKEHDDDLARIITHENGKTLAEAKGESAYSASFIEWFAEEAVRTYGEHIPSPFGNIRNIVIKQPVGVVSILTPWNFPSAMIARKLGAALAAGCTTVIKPPPETPFSALALAELGRRAGIPDGVINVVTTQKNVNDVAKEMCESKTVKKVTFTGSTPVAKLLYKMAASTIKKISIEAGGNAPFIVFDDANIEQAVEGAILCKFRGTGQTCVCANRIYVQSNVYAEFASRLAERVAAFKVGNGLEEGITHGPLIHDRAVEKVMRHVNDAVEKGAQILVGGSRIDRLGTFFAPTVLSDVPANALVNDEETFGPIAALTKFETEEEVIKLANDTDVGLAGYFYSRDVGRAWRVAEALEVGMVGANTGLISQTVIPFGGIKESGIGSPCNWSTILDLSLLGREGGHGIEEYMNTKLIAFGGL
;
A
#
# COMPACT_ATOMS: atom_id res chain seq x y z
N MET A 1 -25.63 15.93 19.18
CA MET A 1 -25.69 16.65 17.89
C MET A 1 -25.50 18.13 18.15
N SER A 2 -24.36 18.67 17.73
CA SER A 2 -24.30 20.00 17.13
C SER A 2 -23.60 19.79 15.78
N VAL A 3 -24.20 20.35 14.74
CA VAL A 3 -23.86 20.23 13.33
C VAL A 3 -23.10 21.51 13.02
N ASN A 4 -21.87 21.40 12.50
CA ASN A 4 -20.89 22.47 12.20
C ASN A 4 -19.83 22.66 13.31
N GLY A 5 -18.74 21.88 13.22
CA GLY A 5 -17.59 22.00 14.11
C GLY A 5 -16.87 23.34 13.97
N VAL A 6 -16.68 24.04 15.10
CA VAL A 6 -15.40 24.44 15.73
C VAL A 6 -15.78 25.02 17.11
N GLU A 7 -15.35 24.41 18.22
CA GLU A 7 -15.41 25.04 19.56
C GLU A 7 -14.05 25.68 19.89
N TRP A 8 -14.07 26.93 20.36
CA TRP A 8 -12.88 27.71 20.72
C TRP A 8 -12.63 27.69 22.23
N THR A 9 -11.37 27.53 22.64
CA THR A 9 -10.92 27.58 24.05
C THR A 9 -9.99 28.77 24.32
N PRO A 10 -9.86 29.22 25.58
CA PRO A 10 -8.92 30.28 25.95
C PRO A 10 -7.47 29.87 25.63
N GLY A 11 -6.77 30.70 24.83
CA GLY A 11 -5.38 30.45 24.42
C GLY A 11 -5.16 30.18 22.93
N MET A 12 -6.19 30.19 22.09
CA MET A 12 -6.05 29.89 20.66
C MET A 12 -5.37 31.02 19.85
N VAL A 13 -4.44 30.64 18.98
CA VAL A 13 -3.70 31.50 18.04
C VAL A 13 -4.17 31.21 16.60
N CYS A 14 -4.43 32.26 15.81
CA CYS A 14 -4.92 32.15 14.43
C CYS A 14 -3.86 32.62 13.42
N VAL A 15 -3.75 31.94 12.27
CA VAL A 15 -2.61 32.03 11.33
C VAL A 15 -3.13 32.08 9.89
N PHE A 16 -2.61 33.01 9.08
CA PHE A 16 -2.96 33.16 7.66
C PHE A 16 -1.73 33.10 6.75
N ASP A 17 -1.94 32.54 5.55
CA ASP A 17 -1.00 32.44 4.42
C ASP A 17 -1.27 33.55 3.37
N GLY A 18 -0.23 34.01 2.66
CA GLY A 18 -0.29 35.11 1.68
C GLY A 18 -0.72 34.61 0.29
N LEU A 19 -1.82 35.08 -0.33
CA LEU A 19 -2.17 36.42 -0.86
C LEU A 19 -1.57 36.75 -2.25
N GLU A 20 -2.06 36.05 -3.27
CA GLU A 20 -2.48 36.67 -4.56
C GLU A 20 -3.28 35.69 -5.45
N ASN A 21 -2.98 34.38 -5.44
CA ASN A 21 -3.68 33.38 -6.26
C ASN A 21 -4.91 32.71 -5.60
N VAL A 22 -5.11 32.89 -4.31
CA VAL A 22 -6.24 32.28 -3.56
C VAL A 22 -7.53 33.07 -3.78
N THR A 23 -7.48 34.39 -3.88
CA THR A 23 -8.66 35.24 -4.07
C THR A 23 -9.42 34.87 -5.34
N GLY A 24 -8.71 34.65 -6.46
CA GLY A 24 -9.34 34.22 -7.72
C GLY A 24 -9.95 32.82 -7.65
N ARG A 25 -9.29 31.87 -6.98
CA ARG A 25 -9.79 30.50 -6.83
C ARG A 25 -10.97 30.40 -5.87
N VAL A 26 -10.99 31.21 -4.82
CA VAL A 26 -12.11 31.29 -3.88
C VAL A 26 -13.32 31.93 -4.54
N VAL A 27 -13.13 33.01 -5.33
CA VAL A 27 -14.21 33.63 -6.10
C VAL A 27 -14.81 32.66 -7.10
N GLN A 28 -13.98 31.97 -7.88
CA GLN A 28 -14.43 31.01 -8.89
C GLN A 28 -15.15 29.79 -8.27
N TRP A 29 -14.68 29.32 -7.10
CA TRP A 29 -15.34 28.26 -6.35
C TRP A 29 -16.67 28.71 -5.74
N TYR A 30 -16.75 29.95 -5.25
CA TYR A 30 -18.00 30.50 -4.71
C TYR A 30 -19.04 30.74 -5.80
N GLU A 31 -18.62 31.21 -6.98
CA GLU A 31 -19.50 31.43 -8.14
C GLU A 31 -20.12 30.12 -8.65
N GLN A 32 -19.32 29.06 -8.78
CA GLN A 32 -19.80 27.72 -9.15
C GLN A 32 -20.81 27.16 -8.13
N ARG A 33 -20.60 27.47 -6.83
CA ARG A 33 -21.46 26.98 -5.75
C ARG A 33 -22.77 27.77 -5.68
N LEU A 34 -22.73 29.08 -5.93
CA LEU A 34 -23.91 29.94 -6.06
C LEU A 34 -24.78 29.54 -7.27
N GLU A 35 -24.20 29.17 -8.40
CA GLU A 35 -24.94 28.65 -9.55
C GLU A 35 -25.62 27.30 -9.25
N SER A 36 -24.90 26.39 -8.57
CA SER A 36 -25.46 25.09 -8.15
C SER A 36 -26.56 25.22 -7.09
N MET A 37 -26.50 26.25 -6.24
CA MET A 37 -27.51 26.54 -5.22
C MET A 37 -28.76 27.18 -5.82
N LYS A 38 -28.62 28.09 -6.79
CA LYS A 38 -29.76 28.67 -7.53
C LYS A 38 -30.55 27.60 -8.30
N ALA A 39 -29.86 26.66 -8.94
CA ALA A 39 -30.49 25.52 -9.60
C ALA A 39 -31.24 24.59 -8.61
N GLY A 40 -30.76 24.50 -7.36
CA GLY A 40 -31.42 23.75 -6.28
C GLY A 40 -32.58 24.50 -5.61
N GLU A 41 -32.57 25.84 -5.61
CA GLU A 41 -33.64 26.69 -5.09
C GLU A 41 -34.81 26.78 -6.08
N GLU A 42 -34.57 26.88 -7.39
CA GLU A 42 -35.64 26.81 -8.41
C GLU A 42 -36.41 25.47 -8.39
N LEU A 43 -35.71 24.37 -8.09
CA LEU A 43 -36.32 23.04 -7.92
C LEU A 43 -37.11 22.88 -6.60
N ARG A 44 -36.80 23.71 -5.59
CA ARG A 44 -37.50 23.74 -4.30
C ARG A 44 -38.73 24.66 -4.33
N GLU A 45 -38.67 25.78 -5.03
CA GLU A 45 -39.81 26.71 -5.20
C GLU A 45 -40.94 26.11 -6.05
N GLN A 46 -40.64 25.21 -7.00
CA GLN A 46 -41.70 24.48 -7.73
C GLN A 46 -42.50 23.50 -6.87
N ASN A 47 -41.98 23.07 -5.72
CA ASN A 47 -42.60 22.01 -4.90
C ASN A 47 -43.39 22.53 -3.68
N HIS A 48 -43.26 23.80 -3.27
CA HIS A 48 -43.98 24.36 -2.09
C HIS A 48 -44.27 25.87 -2.20
N PRO A 49 -45.46 26.31 -2.66
CA PRO A 49 -45.67 27.66 -3.19
C PRO A 49 -46.29 28.69 -2.22
N HIS A 50 -46.10 28.59 -0.90
CA HIS A 50 -46.68 29.57 0.02
C HIS A 50 -45.77 29.90 1.20
N LEU A 51 -45.01 30.99 1.06
CA LEU A 51 -44.67 31.94 2.12
C LEU A 51 -44.19 33.23 1.43
N ALA A 52 -45.16 34.00 0.93
CA ALA A 52 -44.95 35.33 0.38
C ALA A 52 -44.95 36.37 1.51
N GLU A 53 -43.99 37.29 1.47
CA GLU A 53 -44.15 38.75 1.64
C GLU A 53 -42.82 39.37 2.07
N ARG A 54 -42.06 39.95 1.14
CA ARG A 54 -41.30 41.20 1.33
C ARG A 54 -41.16 41.98 0.01
N PRO A 55 -41.08 43.32 0.06
CA PRO A 55 -41.34 44.20 -1.08
C PRO A 55 -40.11 44.41 -1.97
N HIS A 56 -40.39 44.63 -3.26
CA HIS A 56 -39.45 45.07 -4.28
C HIS A 56 -38.82 46.43 -3.96
N LEU A 57 -37.52 46.56 -4.23
CA LEU A 57 -36.84 47.84 -4.43
C LEU A 57 -36.15 47.81 -5.81
N ASP A 58 -36.64 48.67 -6.69
CA ASP A 58 -36.09 49.04 -7.98
C ASP A 58 -34.73 49.77 -7.85
N GLY A 59 -33.88 49.64 -8.88
CA GLY A 59 -33.00 50.74 -9.29
C GLY A 59 -31.49 50.46 -9.36
N SER A 60 -31.03 50.07 -10.56
CA SER A 60 -29.74 50.36 -11.21
C SER A 60 -28.42 50.28 -10.41
N PHE A 61 -27.62 49.24 -10.69
CA PHE A 61 -26.19 49.21 -10.38
C PHE A 61 -25.40 50.07 -11.38
N THR A 62 -24.70 51.08 -10.88
CA THR A 62 -23.56 51.71 -11.58
C THR A 62 -22.29 51.50 -10.73
N THR A 63 -21.24 51.04 -11.41
CA THR A 63 -19.94 50.68 -10.85
C THR A 63 -19.12 51.92 -10.49
N SER A 64 -18.94 52.19 -9.20
CA SER A 64 -17.74 52.88 -8.70
C SER A 64 -17.53 52.57 -7.20
N LEU A 65 -16.37 52.03 -6.86
CA LEU A 65 -15.90 51.90 -5.48
C LEU A 65 -15.20 53.19 -5.06
N PRO A 66 -15.56 53.77 -3.90
CA PRO A 66 -14.58 54.53 -3.15
C PRO A 66 -14.58 54.11 -1.67
N LEU A 67 -13.43 53.68 -1.16
CA LEU A 67 -13.12 53.71 0.27
C LEU A 67 -11.60 53.90 0.44
N SER A 68 -11.18 55.14 0.63
CA SER A 68 -9.87 55.50 1.17
C SER A 68 -9.98 55.59 2.69
N LEU A 69 -9.33 54.69 3.44
CA LEU A 69 -9.26 54.74 4.91
C LEU A 69 -7.95 55.44 5.35
N ASN A 70 -8.08 56.41 6.26
CA ASN A 70 -6.99 57.18 6.83
C ASN A 70 -6.46 56.48 8.11
N PRO A 71 -5.15 56.14 8.24
CA PRO A 71 -4.67 55.12 9.19
C PRO A 71 -4.33 55.58 10.62
N GLN A 72 -4.71 56.77 11.08
CA GLN A 72 -4.22 57.31 12.38
C GLN A 72 -5.21 57.32 13.56
N SER A 73 -6.35 56.64 13.50
CA SER A 73 -7.28 56.63 14.64
C SER A 73 -8.08 55.34 14.82
N VAL A 74 -7.40 54.19 14.85
CA VAL A 74 -8.04 52.92 15.24
C VAL A 74 -7.39 52.43 16.53
N GLU A 75 -8.05 52.66 17.67
CA GLU A 75 -7.68 52.03 18.93
C GLU A 75 -7.98 50.53 18.89
N LEU A 76 -7.11 49.71 19.50
CA LEU A 76 -7.30 48.26 19.61
C LEU A 76 -8.61 47.96 20.38
N PRO A 77 -9.40 46.96 19.95
CA PRO A 77 -10.57 46.54 20.72
C PRO A 77 -10.19 46.08 22.13
N GLY A 78 -10.99 46.43 23.13
CA GLY A 78 -10.82 45.96 24.51
C GLY A 78 -10.77 44.43 24.57
N GLY A 79 -9.74 43.89 25.25
CA GLY A 79 -9.51 42.44 25.37
C GLY A 79 -8.50 41.85 24.36
N ILE A 80 -7.89 42.66 23.49
CA ILE A 80 -6.76 42.26 22.63
C ILE A 80 -5.49 42.99 23.09
N GLU A 81 -4.49 42.23 23.51
CA GLU A 81 -3.21 42.73 23.98
C GLU A 81 -2.09 42.40 22.97
N LEU A 82 -1.29 43.39 22.61
CA LEU A 82 -0.14 43.20 21.72
C LEU A 82 1.11 42.94 22.56
N VAL A 83 1.80 41.84 22.30
CA VAL A 83 3.04 41.48 22.99
C VAL A 83 4.19 41.60 22.00
N GLU A 84 5.10 42.55 22.26
CA GLU A 84 6.35 42.70 21.52
C GLU A 84 7.47 41.99 22.28
N ALA A 85 8.22 41.11 21.60
CA ALA A 85 9.44 40.55 22.15
C ALA A 85 10.62 41.52 21.94
N GLU A 86 11.59 41.51 22.85
CA GLU A 86 12.79 42.34 22.71
C GLU A 86 13.53 42.06 21.38
N PRO A 87 14.08 43.09 20.71
CA PRO A 87 14.80 42.91 19.46
C PRO A 87 16.02 42.01 19.63
N ILE A 88 16.06 40.90 18.89
CA ILE A 88 17.22 40.00 18.89
C ILE A 88 18.18 40.48 17.81
N VAL A 89 19.33 40.99 18.21
CA VAL A 89 20.39 41.46 17.30
C VAL A 89 21.41 40.35 17.11
N ASP A 90 21.58 39.88 15.87
CA ASP A 90 22.70 39.03 15.44
C ASP A 90 23.68 39.85 14.58
N ARG A 91 24.91 39.36 14.38
CA ARG A 91 26.01 40.03 13.66
C ARG A 91 25.63 40.51 12.24
N LYS A 92 24.58 39.95 11.62
CA LYS A 92 24.14 40.28 10.25
C LYS A 92 22.66 40.66 10.14
N SER A 93 21.87 40.65 11.22
CA SER A 93 20.41 40.88 11.15
C SER A 93 19.83 41.29 12.51
N VAL A 94 18.72 42.04 12.49
CA VAL A 94 17.89 42.31 13.68
C VAL A 94 16.55 41.62 13.50
N PHE A 95 16.11 40.88 14.51
CA PHE A 95 14.82 40.21 14.55
C PHE A 95 13.91 40.92 15.55
N VAL A 96 12.65 41.15 15.18
CA VAL A 96 11.62 41.70 16.08
C VAL A 96 10.40 40.79 15.98
N GLY A 97 10.08 40.09 17.07
CA GLY A 97 8.88 39.24 17.15
C GLY A 97 7.70 40.03 17.71
N ARG A 98 6.51 39.87 17.11
CA ARG A 98 5.26 40.41 17.64
C ARG A 98 4.19 39.33 17.66
N ALA A 99 3.43 39.26 18.74
CA ALA A 99 2.29 38.38 18.89
C ALA A 99 1.09 39.18 19.44
N CYS A 100 -0.12 38.68 19.20
CA CYS A 100 -1.34 39.23 19.83
C CYS A 100 -1.93 38.16 20.75
N ARG A 101 -2.27 38.56 21.97
CA ARG A 101 -2.98 37.73 22.95
C ARG A 101 -4.40 38.26 23.11
N ILE A 102 -5.39 37.37 23.04
CA ILE A 102 -6.77 37.72 23.40
C ILE A 102 -6.93 37.42 24.90
N SER A 103 -7.05 38.46 25.71
CA SER A 103 -7.07 38.36 27.17
C SER A 103 -8.48 38.22 27.76
N ASP A 104 -9.51 38.73 27.07
CA ASP A 104 -10.92 38.54 27.46
C ASP A 104 -11.84 38.42 26.22
N PRO A 105 -12.23 37.19 25.83
CA PRO A 105 -13.10 36.96 24.66
C PRO A 105 -14.48 37.61 24.76
N SER A 106 -14.96 37.91 25.98
CA SER A 106 -16.32 38.40 26.21
C SER A 106 -16.49 39.88 25.84
N GLN A 107 -15.43 40.69 25.93
CA GLN A 107 -15.45 42.09 25.49
C GLN A 107 -15.43 42.25 23.97
N VAL A 108 -14.77 41.32 23.27
CA VAL A 108 -14.78 41.23 21.80
C VAL A 108 -16.20 40.93 21.29
N ILE A 109 -16.96 40.13 22.05
CA ILE A 109 -18.37 39.80 21.77
C ILE A 109 -19.30 40.97 22.14
N ALA A 110 -19.03 41.72 23.21
CA ALA A 110 -19.83 42.87 23.64
C ALA A 110 -19.77 44.04 22.62
N PHE A 111 -18.62 44.27 21.99
CA PHE A 111 -18.47 45.27 20.93
C PHE A 111 -19.37 44.96 19.71
N ALA A 112 -19.58 43.67 19.40
CA ALA A 112 -20.48 43.25 18.33
C ALA A 112 -21.95 43.61 18.62
N ARG A 113 -22.37 43.70 19.89
CA ARG A 113 -23.78 43.97 20.25
C ARG A 113 -24.22 45.44 20.14
N VAL A 114 -23.30 46.40 20.00
CA VAL A 114 -23.62 47.83 19.90
C VAL A 114 -23.83 48.29 18.45
N SER A 115 -23.51 47.44 17.46
CA SER A 115 -23.77 47.70 16.04
C SER A 115 -24.93 46.83 15.53
N HIS A 116 -26.08 47.45 15.29
CA HIS A 116 -27.38 46.81 14.98
C HIS A 116 -27.48 46.13 13.60
N LEU A 117 -26.60 45.18 13.27
CA LEU A 117 -26.62 44.41 12.01
C LEU A 117 -26.00 43.02 12.22
N ILE A 118 -26.74 42.09 12.85
CA ILE A 118 -26.25 40.73 13.07
C ILE A 118 -27.35 39.70 12.85
N THR A 119 -27.37 39.14 11.64
CA THR A 119 -27.61 37.70 11.47
C THR A 119 -26.86 37.07 10.30
N GLU A 120 -25.67 37.59 9.93
CA GLU A 120 -24.87 36.98 8.86
C GLU A 120 -23.34 37.17 8.95
N GLN A 121 -22.79 37.52 10.13
CA GLN A 121 -21.45 38.11 10.17
C GLN A 121 -20.51 37.64 11.28
N ILE A 122 -20.54 36.34 11.60
CA ILE A 122 -19.42 35.72 12.33
C ILE A 122 -18.20 35.51 11.39
N ALA A 123 -18.40 35.55 10.06
CA ALA A 123 -17.35 35.41 9.05
C ALA A 123 -16.46 36.65 8.81
N ARG A 124 -16.66 37.79 9.50
CA ARG A 124 -15.89 39.04 9.25
C ARG A 124 -14.90 39.47 10.34
N GLN A 125 -14.64 38.67 11.36
CA GLN A 125 -13.61 39.05 12.37
C GLN A 125 -12.16 38.82 11.91
N VAL A 126 -11.93 37.79 11.10
CA VAL A 126 -10.62 37.50 10.50
C VAL A 126 -10.12 38.65 9.57
N PRO A 127 -10.94 39.19 8.64
CA PRO A 127 -10.54 40.30 7.78
C PRO A 127 -10.17 41.60 8.50
N LEU A 128 -10.74 41.87 9.68
CA LEU A 128 -10.54 43.13 10.41
C LEU A 128 -9.20 43.17 11.16
N ILE A 129 -8.79 42.04 11.76
CA ILE A 129 -7.46 41.88 12.39
C ILE A 129 -6.36 41.88 11.31
N LEU A 130 -6.61 41.23 10.17
CA LEU A 130 -5.74 41.25 8.99
C LEU A 130 -5.58 42.68 8.43
N ALA A 131 -6.66 43.44 8.27
CA ALA A 131 -6.61 44.82 7.80
C ALA A 131 -5.79 45.74 8.73
N PHE A 132 -5.84 45.51 10.04
CA PHE A 132 -5.08 46.29 11.03
C PHE A 132 -3.57 45.97 10.97
N LEU A 133 -3.20 44.68 10.89
CA LEU A 133 -1.80 44.26 10.74
C LEU A 133 -1.18 44.72 9.42
N MET A 134 -1.97 44.79 8.35
CA MET A 134 -1.54 45.30 7.04
C MET A 134 -1.40 46.84 6.98
N ALA A 135 -2.01 47.58 7.92
CA ALA A 135 -1.90 49.04 7.99
C ALA A 135 -0.56 49.53 8.59
N ASP A 136 0.21 48.67 9.28
CA ASP A 136 1.56 49.01 9.74
C ASP A 136 2.55 48.96 8.57
N ARG A 137 3.04 50.15 8.18
CA ARG A 137 4.00 50.37 7.09
C ARG A 137 5.30 49.56 7.21
N ARG A 138 5.64 49.00 8.38
CA ARG A 138 6.85 48.19 8.58
C ARG A 138 6.65 46.74 8.14
N VAL A 139 5.46 46.19 8.32
CA VAL A 139 5.09 44.83 7.86
C VAL A 139 5.00 44.81 6.34
N THR A 140 4.39 45.84 5.76
CA THR A 140 4.29 46.03 4.30
C THR A 140 5.62 46.39 3.63
N LYS A 141 6.65 46.81 4.37
CA LYS A 141 8.00 47.10 3.85
C LYS A 141 9.00 45.96 4.02
N ALA A 142 8.62 44.84 4.62
CA ALA A 142 9.50 43.67 4.72
C ALA A 142 9.65 43.02 3.32
N ALA A 143 10.88 42.81 2.87
CA ALA A 143 11.15 42.24 1.54
C ALA A 143 10.74 40.75 1.42
N HIS A 144 10.46 40.08 2.54
CA HIS A 144 9.92 38.72 2.59
C HIS A 144 9.27 38.46 3.96
N PRO A 145 8.00 38.05 4.05
CA PRO A 145 7.48 37.37 5.23
C PRO A 145 7.95 35.90 5.17
N ILE A 146 8.85 35.48 6.06
CA ILE A 146 9.18 34.06 6.23
C ILE A 146 8.22 33.54 7.30
N ILE A 147 7.32 32.64 6.92
CA ILE A 147 6.38 31.99 7.85
C ILE A 147 6.86 30.54 8.00
N ASN A 148 7.51 30.23 9.12
CA ASN A 148 7.83 28.86 9.47
C ASN A 148 6.80 28.39 10.51
N ALA A 149 5.84 27.56 10.09
CA ALA A 149 4.94 26.90 11.01
C ALA A 149 5.60 25.65 11.58
N TRP A 150 5.93 25.64 12.87
CA TRP A 150 6.41 24.45 13.57
C TRP A 150 5.41 24.05 14.64
N ARG A 151 4.93 22.80 14.60
CA ARG A 151 4.17 22.18 15.69
C ARG A 151 5.18 21.48 16.58
N CYS A 152 5.52 22.06 17.73
CA CYS A 152 6.48 21.45 18.66
C CYS A 152 5.73 20.84 19.84
N GLN A 153 5.78 19.51 19.97
CA GLN A 153 5.38 18.81 21.20
C GLN A 153 6.62 18.65 22.09
N LEU A 154 6.66 19.37 23.21
CA LEU A 154 7.70 19.16 24.22
C LEU A 154 7.23 18.11 25.23
N ALA A 155 7.74 16.89 25.10
CA ALA A 155 7.83 15.96 26.23
C ALA A 155 8.93 16.46 27.19
N ALA A 156 8.72 16.26 28.49
CA ALA A 156 9.46 16.87 29.60
C ALA A 156 10.97 16.49 29.70
N PRO A 157 11.73 17.11 30.62
CA PRO A 157 12.92 17.89 30.33
C PRO A 157 14.18 17.03 30.17
N THR A 158 14.83 17.10 29.01
CA THR A 158 16.25 16.77 28.93
C THR A 158 16.99 18.01 28.42
N VAL A 159 17.86 18.53 29.28
CA VAL A 159 18.71 19.68 29.06
C VAL A 159 19.62 19.40 27.87
N TYR A 160 19.47 20.15 26.76
CA TYR A 160 20.47 20.15 25.70
C TYR A 160 21.64 21.03 26.12
N THR A 161 22.74 20.41 26.59
CA THR A 161 24.06 21.06 26.61
C THR A 161 24.64 21.00 25.20
N HIS A 162 24.93 22.16 24.61
CA HIS A 162 25.58 22.30 23.30
C HIS A 162 26.91 21.53 23.20
N PRO A 163 27.15 20.76 22.12
CA PRO A 163 28.51 20.56 21.62
C PRO A 163 29.00 21.86 20.96
N PRO A 164 30.28 22.22 21.14
CA PRO A 164 30.86 23.44 20.58
C PRO A 164 30.92 23.38 19.05
N ASP A 165 30.58 24.52 18.44
CA ASP A 165 30.68 24.92 17.03
C ASP A 165 31.53 24.03 16.12
N ASN A 166 30.96 23.67 14.96
CA ASN A 166 31.65 23.78 13.67
C ASN A 166 30.64 23.65 12.50
N GLY A 167 30.32 24.76 11.82
CA GLY A 167 29.86 24.72 10.43
C GLY A 167 28.54 25.43 10.06
N ASP A 168 28.45 26.75 10.24
CA ASP A 168 27.81 27.72 9.33
C ASP A 168 26.46 27.39 8.64
N ASP A 169 25.40 27.13 9.42
CA ASP A 169 24.01 27.35 8.99
C ASP A 169 23.21 28.13 10.04
N GLY A 170 22.86 29.38 9.74
CA GLY A 170 22.10 30.25 10.66
C GLY A 170 20.70 29.75 11.06
N GLU A 171 20.29 28.54 10.65
CA GLU A 171 19.02 27.89 10.99
C GLU A 171 19.09 27.15 12.33
N SER A 172 20.22 26.50 12.64
CA SER A 172 20.39 25.71 13.87
C SER A 172 20.53 26.60 15.12
N ALA A 173 21.15 27.78 14.98
CA ALA A 173 21.19 28.80 16.03
C ALA A 173 19.85 29.51 16.29
N ALA A 174 19.00 29.64 15.26
CA ALA A 174 17.66 30.24 15.38
C ALA A 174 16.67 29.28 16.05
N GLY A 175 16.72 27.98 15.70
CA GLY A 175 15.92 26.94 16.34
C GLY A 175 16.18 26.81 17.85
N GLY A 176 17.45 26.83 18.27
CA GLY A 176 17.82 26.76 19.70
C GLY A 176 17.37 27.96 20.53
N ARG A 177 17.34 29.17 19.97
CA ARG A 177 16.93 30.40 20.70
C ARG A 177 15.41 30.60 20.71
N LEU A 178 14.70 30.13 19.68
CA LEU A 178 13.23 30.12 19.65
C LEU A 178 12.65 29.19 20.73
N ALA A 179 13.30 28.04 20.95
CA ALA A 179 12.96 27.12 22.03
C ALA A 179 13.13 27.76 23.42
N HIS A 180 14.20 28.55 23.62
CA HIS A 180 14.43 29.30 24.86
C HIS A 180 13.40 30.43 25.07
N LEU A 181 13.01 31.14 24.00
CA LEU A 181 11.96 32.18 24.06
C LEU A 181 10.60 31.59 24.48
N LEU A 182 10.22 30.44 23.93
CA LEU A 182 8.98 29.73 24.28
C LEU A 182 8.99 29.21 25.74
N GLN A 183 10.16 28.86 26.27
CA GLN A 183 10.35 28.52 27.68
C GLN A 183 10.20 29.72 28.63
N ILE A 184 10.68 30.90 28.24
CA ILE A 184 10.57 32.13 29.05
C ILE A 184 9.11 32.62 29.13
N LEU A 185 8.32 32.42 28.07
CA LEU A 185 6.96 32.95 27.97
C LEU A 185 5.87 32.06 28.59
N ASP A 186 6.19 30.83 29.00
CA ASP A 186 5.30 29.84 29.64
C ASP A 186 3.91 29.67 28.96
N VAL A 187 3.90 29.60 27.63
CA VAL A 187 2.68 29.46 26.82
C VAL A 187 2.66 28.09 26.13
N LYS A 188 1.59 27.32 26.31
CA LYS A 188 1.33 26.07 25.57
C LYS A 188 0.57 26.37 24.28
N ASP A 189 0.86 25.63 23.21
CA ASP A 189 0.19 25.66 21.90
C ASP A 189 0.20 27.03 21.18
N VAL A 190 1.40 27.59 20.98
CA VAL A 190 1.58 28.86 20.25
C VAL A 190 2.26 28.63 18.91
N LEU A 191 1.69 29.24 17.85
CA LEU A 191 2.42 29.48 16.60
C LEU A 191 3.15 30.82 16.69
N VAL A 192 4.47 30.80 16.51
CA VAL A 192 5.30 32.01 16.47
C VAL A 192 5.66 32.36 15.03
N VAL A 193 5.38 33.58 14.61
CA VAL A 193 5.81 34.11 13.30
C VAL A 193 7.06 34.98 13.51
N VAL A 194 8.16 34.60 12.86
CA VAL A 194 9.43 35.36 12.90
C VAL A 194 9.71 35.92 11.52
N THR A 195 9.65 37.24 11.36
CA THR A 195 10.03 37.89 10.10
C THR A 195 11.51 38.26 10.12
N ARG A 196 12.22 37.90 9.04
CA ARG A 196 13.65 38.20 8.87
C ARG A 196 13.84 39.39 7.95
N TYR A 197 14.46 40.45 8.46
CA TYR A 197 14.83 41.62 7.66
C TYR A 197 16.28 41.48 7.16
N PHE A 198 16.45 41.24 5.86
CA PHE A 198 17.77 41.33 5.24
C PHE A 198 17.99 42.77 4.77
N GLY A 199 18.94 43.46 5.40
CA GLY A 199 19.37 44.79 4.96
C GLY A 199 19.92 44.72 3.53
N GLY A 200 19.08 45.05 2.54
CA GLY A 200 19.50 45.62 1.26
C GLY A 200 20.25 44.72 0.27
N THR A 201 20.14 43.39 0.29
CA THR A 201 20.77 42.53 -0.73
C THR A 201 19.75 41.71 -1.50
N LEU A 202 19.67 41.90 -2.83
CA LEU A 202 18.82 41.11 -3.74
C LEU A 202 19.32 39.66 -3.81
N LEU A 203 18.46 38.69 -3.49
CA LEU A 203 18.73 37.26 -3.63
C LEU A 203 18.18 36.76 -4.97
N GLY A 204 19.02 36.06 -5.75
CA GLY A 204 18.68 35.60 -7.12
C GLY A 204 17.70 34.42 -7.19
N ALA A 205 17.07 34.26 -8.36
CA ALA A 205 15.93 33.37 -8.63
C ALA A 205 16.17 31.86 -8.38
N ASP A 206 17.41 31.39 -8.39
CA ASP A 206 17.70 29.94 -8.38
C ASP A 206 17.51 29.27 -7.00
N ARG A 207 17.54 30.02 -5.88
CA ARG A 207 17.26 29.44 -4.55
C ARG A 207 15.76 29.26 -4.26
N PHE A 208 14.88 29.88 -5.04
CA PHE A 208 13.41 29.79 -4.86
C PHE A 208 12.79 28.47 -5.35
N LYS A 209 13.50 27.68 -6.16
CA LYS A 209 12.97 26.41 -6.72
C LYS A 209 12.90 25.28 -5.70
N HIS A 210 13.89 25.16 -4.82
CA HIS A 210 13.99 24.02 -3.91
C HIS A 210 13.00 24.09 -2.73
N ILE A 211 12.69 25.30 -2.24
CA ILE A 211 11.78 25.51 -1.11
C ILE A 211 10.32 25.32 -1.53
N ASN A 212 9.96 25.71 -2.76
CA ASN A 212 8.60 25.53 -3.29
C ASN A 212 8.25 24.08 -3.64
N GLN A 213 9.24 23.23 -3.94
CA GLN A 213 8.98 21.82 -4.24
C GLN A 213 8.57 21.06 -2.97
N ALA A 214 9.30 21.21 -1.87
CA ALA A 214 8.99 20.55 -0.60
C ALA A 214 7.59 20.96 -0.05
N ALA A 215 7.19 22.21 -0.24
CA ALA A 215 5.85 22.69 0.14
C ALA A 215 4.75 22.15 -0.79
N ARG A 216 5.03 21.97 -2.09
CA ARG A 216 4.12 21.31 -3.03
C ARG A 216 3.97 19.83 -2.72
N ASP A 217 5.07 19.14 -2.44
CA ASP A 217 5.07 17.72 -2.06
C ASP A 217 4.24 17.51 -0.77
N ALA A 218 4.35 18.42 0.21
CA ALA A 218 3.54 18.40 1.43
C ALA A 218 2.04 18.70 1.21
N LEU A 219 1.69 19.52 0.21
CA LEU A 219 0.31 19.81 -0.17
C LEU A 219 -0.31 18.72 -1.07
N GLU A 220 0.49 18.06 -1.91
CA GLU A 220 0.09 16.89 -2.72
C GLU A 220 -0.10 15.63 -1.85
N LEU A 221 0.58 15.54 -0.70
CA LEU A 221 0.31 14.58 0.38
C LEU A 221 -1.02 14.82 1.12
N GLY A 222 -1.71 15.94 0.87
CA GLY A 222 -3.01 16.30 1.49
C GLY A 222 -4.18 15.37 1.13
N GLY A 223 -3.95 14.31 0.36
CA GLY A 223 -4.92 13.26 0.03
C GLY A 223 -4.73 11.94 0.79
N PHE A 224 -3.68 11.81 1.62
CA PHE A 224 -3.39 10.60 2.38
C PHE A 224 -3.67 10.76 3.87
N ILE A 225 -4.20 9.71 4.50
CA ILE A 225 -4.18 9.60 5.97
C ILE A 225 -2.73 9.43 6.42
N GLU A 226 -2.37 10.04 7.55
CA GLU A 226 -1.05 9.89 8.17
C GLU A 226 -0.84 8.42 8.59
N LEU A 227 -0.12 7.65 7.77
CA LEU A 227 0.13 6.21 8.03
C LEU A 227 1.18 5.97 9.13
N GLY A 228 1.80 7.06 9.62
CA GLY A 228 2.87 7.06 10.62
C GLY A 228 4.21 6.53 10.09
N LEU A 229 4.49 6.67 8.79
CA LEU A 229 5.76 6.25 8.21
C LEU A 229 6.92 7.12 8.73
N ARG A 230 8.09 6.52 8.95
CA ARG A 230 9.33 7.25 9.22
C ARG A 230 9.77 8.03 7.99
N GLU A 231 9.60 7.44 6.81
CA GLU A 231 9.80 8.11 5.53
C GLU A 231 8.48 8.21 4.73
N PRO A 232 7.75 9.34 4.83
CA PRO A 232 6.50 9.55 4.09
C PRO A 232 6.66 9.52 2.56
N SER A 233 7.87 9.76 2.05
CA SER A 233 8.17 9.76 0.61
C SER A 233 8.10 8.37 -0.04
N LEU A 234 7.84 7.31 0.73
CA LEU A 234 7.56 5.96 0.22
C LEU A 234 6.10 5.75 -0.20
N LEU A 235 5.22 6.68 0.16
CA LEU A 235 3.81 6.61 -0.18
C LEU A 235 3.51 7.41 -1.45
N PHE A 236 3.08 6.73 -2.51
CA PHE A 236 2.75 7.34 -3.80
C PHE A 236 1.28 7.09 -4.18
N ASN A 237 0.64 8.10 -4.78
CA ASN A 237 -0.73 8.08 -5.30
C ASN A 237 -0.78 8.08 -6.84
N GLN A 238 0.34 7.81 -7.51
CA GLN A 238 0.48 7.89 -8.96
C GLN A 238 0.94 6.53 -9.52
N GLY A 239 0.67 6.24 -10.78
CA GLY A 239 1.32 5.11 -11.44
C GLY A 239 2.74 5.48 -11.89
N LEU A 240 3.55 4.48 -12.24
CA LEU A 240 4.93 4.68 -12.67
C LEU A 240 5.09 4.25 -14.12
N ILE A 241 5.37 5.18 -15.03
CA ILE A 241 5.55 4.88 -16.46
C ILE A 241 6.83 5.54 -16.96
N GLY A 242 7.79 4.73 -17.44
CA GLY A 242 9.02 5.24 -18.03
C GLY A 242 9.84 6.13 -17.09
N GLY A 243 9.86 5.82 -15.80
CA GLY A 243 10.58 6.59 -14.76
C GLY A 243 9.83 7.82 -14.23
N LYS A 244 8.61 8.07 -14.68
CA LYS A 244 7.79 9.19 -14.25
C LYS A 244 6.57 8.73 -13.47
N TRP A 245 6.27 9.41 -12.38
CA TRP A 245 5.00 9.30 -11.69
C TRP A 245 3.91 10.03 -12.49
N VAL A 246 2.83 9.33 -12.82
CA VAL A 246 1.80 9.81 -13.75
C VAL A 246 0.40 9.55 -13.24
N GLU A 247 -0.50 10.50 -13.55
CA GLU A 247 -1.94 10.39 -13.35
C GLU A 247 -2.62 9.63 -14.49
N SER A 248 -3.90 9.30 -14.29
CA SER A 248 -4.77 8.80 -15.36
C SER A 248 -5.06 9.94 -16.33
N LYS A 249 -5.01 9.68 -17.63
CA LYS A 249 -5.38 10.66 -18.66
C LYS A 249 -6.82 11.12 -18.55
N SER A 250 -7.69 10.27 -18.01
CA SER A 250 -9.09 10.60 -17.74
C SER A 250 -9.29 11.45 -16.47
N GLY A 251 -8.27 11.57 -15.62
CA GLY A 251 -8.37 12.13 -14.28
C GLY A 251 -9.14 11.26 -13.28
N ALA A 252 -9.64 10.09 -13.70
CA ALA A 252 -10.35 9.16 -12.81
C ALA A 252 -9.38 8.49 -11.82
N THR A 253 -9.89 8.20 -10.63
CA THR A 253 -9.12 7.60 -9.53
C THR A 253 -9.83 6.42 -8.89
N ILE A 254 -9.04 5.58 -8.22
CA ILE A 254 -9.46 4.44 -7.40
C ILE A 254 -9.22 4.84 -5.95
N SER A 255 -10.21 4.69 -5.08
CA SER A 255 -10.04 4.91 -3.65
C SER A 255 -9.58 3.63 -2.96
N VAL A 256 -8.56 3.74 -2.12
CA VAL A 256 -8.02 2.64 -1.32
C VAL A 256 -8.50 2.82 0.11
N PHE A 257 -8.99 1.75 0.74
CA PHE A 257 -9.59 1.79 2.06
C PHE A 257 -8.85 0.88 3.02
N ASN A 258 -8.78 1.28 4.29
CA ASN A 258 -8.30 0.42 5.36
C ASN A 258 -9.40 -0.60 5.72
N PRO A 259 -9.17 -1.92 5.59
CA PRO A 259 -10.19 -2.92 5.88
C PRO A 259 -10.56 -3.03 7.37
N ALA A 260 -9.70 -2.54 8.28
CA ALA A 260 -9.96 -2.57 9.72
C ALA A 260 -10.83 -1.39 10.19
N THR A 261 -10.74 -0.24 9.53
CA THR A 261 -11.44 0.99 9.94
C THR A 261 -12.48 1.48 8.93
N GLY A 262 -12.43 1.03 7.68
CA GLY A 262 -13.23 1.55 6.58
C GLY A 262 -12.80 2.94 6.09
N GLU A 263 -11.75 3.52 6.67
CA GLU A 263 -11.27 4.85 6.31
C GLU A 263 -10.57 4.84 4.95
N LYS A 264 -10.77 5.91 4.18
CA LYS A 264 -10.09 6.09 2.88
C LYS A 264 -8.63 6.48 3.12
N LEU A 265 -7.71 5.58 2.81
CA LEU A 265 -6.27 5.80 2.94
C LEU A 265 -5.75 6.83 1.95
N GLY A 266 -6.24 6.79 0.71
CA GLY A 266 -5.81 7.66 -0.37
C GLY A 266 -6.44 7.25 -1.70
N THR A 267 -5.82 7.70 -2.79
CA THR A 267 -6.22 7.31 -4.15
C THR A 267 -5.05 6.91 -5.00
N VAL A 268 -5.29 6.08 -6.01
CA VAL A 268 -4.38 5.85 -7.14
C VAL A 268 -5.12 6.08 -8.46
N PRO A 269 -4.43 6.26 -9.60
CA PRO A 269 -5.12 6.57 -10.84
C PRO A 269 -5.88 5.37 -11.40
N GLU A 270 -7.06 5.59 -12.00
CA GLU A 270 -7.76 4.58 -12.80
C GLU A 270 -7.22 4.67 -14.23
N MET A 271 -6.13 3.95 -14.51
CA MET A 271 -5.48 3.94 -15.82
C MET A 271 -6.24 3.03 -16.81
N GLY A 272 -6.11 3.32 -18.10
CA GLY A 272 -6.76 2.56 -19.16
C GLY A 272 -5.78 1.95 -20.14
N LEU A 273 -6.29 1.68 -21.34
CA LEU A 273 -5.54 1.07 -22.43
C LEU A 273 -4.36 1.92 -22.90
N GLU A 274 -4.50 3.25 -22.91
CA GLU A 274 -3.46 4.14 -23.44
C GLU A 274 -2.21 4.15 -22.56
N GLU A 275 -2.38 4.35 -21.25
CA GLU A 275 -1.29 4.31 -20.27
C GLU A 275 -0.64 2.92 -20.25
N THR A 276 -1.43 1.86 -20.39
CA THR A 276 -0.90 0.49 -20.49
C THR A 276 0.01 0.33 -21.71
N LYS A 277 -0.39 0.85 -22.88
CA LYS A 277 0.45 0.85 -24.09
C LYS A 277 1.71 1.68 -23.89
N GLU A 278 1.62 2.83 -23.22
CA GLU A 278 2.78 3.67 -22.91
C GLU A 278 3.78 2.96 -22.00
N ALA A 279 3.31 2.26 -20.96
CA ALA A 279 4.13 1.44 -20.07
C ALA A 279 4.82 0.29 -20.82
N ILE A 280 4.09 -0.44 -21.67
CA ILE A 280 4.67 -1.53 -22.49
C ILE A 280 5.71 -0.97 -23.47
N ASN A 281 5.45 0.17 -24.09
CA ASN A 281 6.41 0.81 -24.99
C ASN A 281 7.65 1.33 -24.25
N ALA A 282 7.49 1.86 -23.03
CA ALA A 282 8.61 2.26 -22.18
C ALA A 282 9.49 1.06 -21.80
N ALA A 283 8.86 -0.04 -21.37
CA ALA A 283 9.56 -1.30 -21.09
C ALA A 283 10.30 -1.83 -22.33
N GLY A 284 9.65 -1.83 -23.50
CA GLY A 284 10.27 -2.24 -24.76
C GLY A 284 11.51 -1.44 -25.13
N ARG A 285 11.50 -0.11 -24.90
CA ARG A 285 12.68 0.74 -25.11
C ARG A 285 13.80 0.43 -24.11
N ALA A 286 13.47 0.39 -22.81
CA ALA A 286 14.43 0.12 -21.74
C ALA A 286 15.08 -1.27 -21.87
N PHE A 287 14.36 -2.26 -22.40
CA PHE A 287 14.88 -3.60 -22.62
C PHE A 287 16.12 -3.62 -23.53
N THR A 288 16.20 -2.72 -24.51
CA THR A 288 17.31 -2.67 -25.48
C THR A 288 18.67 -2.35 -24.86
N THR A 289 18.68 -1.74 -23.67
CA THR A 289 19.88 -1.41 -22.90
C THR A 289 20.00 -2.30 -21.66
N TRP A 290 18.92 -2.51 -20.90
CA TRP A 290 18.94 -3.32 -19.68
C TRP A 290 19.38 -4.77 -19.93
N SER A 291 18.89 -5.40 -21.01
CA SER A 291 19.27 -6.78 -21.37
C SER A 291 20.75 -6.96 -21.73
N LYS A 292 21.46 -5.86 -22.03
CA LYS A 292 22.90 -5.85 -22.38
C LYS A 292 23.81 -5.58 -21.18
N THR A 293 23.25 -5.27 -20.01
CA THR A 293 24.03 -5.18 -18.78
C THR A 293 24.65 -6.54 -18.46
N THR A 294 25.79 -6.53 -17.78
CA THR A 294 26.37 -7.77 -17.25
C THR A 294 25.52 -8.27 -16.08
N ALA A 295 25.54 -9.59 -15.85
CA ALA A 295 24.90 -10.19 -14.69
C ALA A 295 25.35 -9.54 -13.36
N LYS A 296 26.64 -9.21 -13.24
CA LYS A 296 27.21 -8.55 -12.05
C LYS A 296 26.64 -7.15 -11.82
N GLN A 297 26.46 -6.35 -12.87
CA GLN A 297 25.82 -5.04 -12.74
C GLN A 297 24.39 -5.16 -12.23
N ARG A 298 23.62 -6.13 -12.73
CA ARG A 298 22.26 -6.38 -12.24
C ARG A 298 22.24 -6.87 -10.81
N HIS A 299 23.13 -7.80 -10.45
CA HIS A 299 23.34 -8.25 -9.08
C HIS A 299 23.55 -7.07 -8.13
N ASP A 300 24.48 -6.15 -8.45
CA ASP A 300 24.82 -5.04 -7.54
C ASP A 300 23.66 -4.07 -7.32
N ILE A 301 22.89 -3.79 -8.37
CA ILE A 301 21.68 -2.98 -8.28
C ILE A 301 20.61 -3.69 -7.42
N LEU A 302 20.41 -5.00 -7.62
CA LEU A 302 19.43 -5.77 -6.85
C LEU A 302 19.83 -5.93 -5.38
N ILE A 303 21.11 -6.09 -5.07
CA ILE A 303 21.59 -6.07 -3.68
C ILE A 303 21.35 -4.70 -3.04
N LYS A 304 21.56 -3.60 -3.76
CA LYS A 304 21.19 -2.27 -3.26
C LYS A 304 19.69 -2.14 -3.02
N PHE A 305 18.86 -2.70 -3.91
CA PHE A 305 17.40 -2.72 -3.74
C PHE A 305 16.99 -3.52 -2.50
N TYR A 306 17.54 -4.72 -2.30
CA TYR A 306 17.35 -5.51 -1.08
C TYR A 306 17.72 -4.73 0.19
N ASN A 307 18.88 -4.07 0.20
CA ASN A 307 19.31 -3.28 1.36
C ASN A 307 18.34 -2.13 1.67
N LEU A 308 17.84 -1.43 0.64
CA LEU A 308 16.82 -0.39 0.81
C LEU A 308 15.50 -0.96 1.36
N MET A 309 15.07 -2.14 0.90
CA MET A 309 13.88 -2.79 1.48
C MET A 309 14.06 -3.09 2.97
N LYS A 310 15.26 -3.52 3.38
CA LYS A 310 15.57 -3.76 4.80
C LYS A 310 15.67 -2.50 5.62
N GLU A 311 16.23 -1.42 5.05
CA GLU A 311 16.29 -0.11 5.69
C GLU A 311 14.88 0.43 5.99
N HIS A 312 13.93 0.19 5.09
CA HIS A 312 12.55 0.66 5.19
C HIS A 312 11.54 -0.43 5.63
N ASP A 313 12.00 -1.52 6.25
CA ASP A 313 11.16 -2.68 6.60
C ASP A 313 9.93 -2.30 7.45
N ASP A 314 10.14 -1.42 8.44
CA ASP A 314 9.06 -0.93 9.31
C ASP A 314 8.00 -0.12 8.53
N ASP A 315 8.42 0.71 7.57
CA ASP A 315 7.51 1.54 6.78
C ASP A 315 6.75 0.68 5.76
N LEU A 316 7.45 -0.25 5.09
CA LEU A 316 6.82 -1.22 4.19
C LEU A 316 5.78 -2.07 4.92
N ALA A 317 6.10 -2.56 6.12
CA ALA A 317 5.16 -3.34 6.93
C ALA A 317 3.92 -2.52 7.33
N ARG A 318 4.09 -1.24 7.67
CA ARG A 318 2.96 -0.36 7.99
C ARG A 318 2.07 -0.11 6.77
N ILE A 319 2.66 0.14 5.59
CA ILE A 319 1.91 0.27 4.34
C ILE A 319 1.07 -0.99 4.11
N ILE A 320 1.70 -2.17 4.16
CA ILE A 320 1.02 -3.47 4.00
C ILE A 320 -0.14 -3.60 5.00
N THR A 321 0.09 -3.38 6.30
CA THR A 321 -0.96 -3.50 7.31
C THR A 321 -2.12 -2.54 7.08
N HIS A 322 -1.86 -1.29 6.68
CA HIS A 322 -2.93 -0.32 6.43
C HIS A 322 -3.83 -0.72 5.27
N GLU A 323 -3.27 -1.14 4.13
CA GLU A 323 -4.08 -1.46 2.94
C GLU A 323 -4.61 -2.90 2.92
N ASN A 324 -3.88 -3.87 3.50
CA ASN A 324 -4.26 -5.28 3.49
C ASN A 324 -5.02 -5.71 4.76
N GLY A 325 -4.69 -5.12 5.91
CA GLY A 325 -5.28 -5.44 7.21
C GLY A 325 -4.53 -6.46 8.07
N LYS A 326 -3.60 -7.25 7.51
CA LYS A 326 -2.83 -8.21 8.31
C LYS A 326 -2.05 -7.53 9.44
N THR A 327 -1.75 -8.28 10.50
CA THR A 327 -1.04 -7.73 11.65
C THR A 327 0.33 -7.19 11.28
N LEU A 328 0.82 -6.20 12.02
CA LEU A 328 2.14 -5.61 11.76
C LEU A 328 3.26 -6.66 11.83
N ALA A 329 3.14 -7.66 12.71
CA ALA A 329 4.07 -8.77 12.79
C ALA A 329 4.08 -9.63 11.51
N GLU A 330 2.90 -9.96 10.97
CA GLU A 330 2.78 -10.68 9.70
C GLU A 330 3.25 -9.84 8.51
N ALA A 331 2.99 -8.53 8.52
CA ALA A 331 3.45 -7.60 7.48
C ALA A 331 4.97 -7.46 7.46
N LYS A 332 5.63 -7.43 8.62
CA LYS A 332 7.10 -7.50 8.72
C LYS A 332 7.64 -8.83 8.20
N GLY A 333 6.98 -9.93 8.56
CA GLY A 333 7.31 -11.25 8.01
C GLY A 333 7.22 -11.27 6.48
N GLU A 334 6.18 -10.67 5.91
CA GLU A 334 6.04 -10.52 4.46
C GLU A 334 7.11 -9.61 3.86
N SER A 335 7.39 -8.45 4.47
CA SER A 335 8.41 -7.51 3.98
C SER A 335 9.79 -8.17 3.92
N ALA A 336 10.19 -8.90 4.96
CA ALA A 336 11.40 -9.70 4.98
C ALA A 336 11.38 -10.83 3.92
N TYR A 337 10.24 -11.52 3.77
CA TYR A 337 10.06 -12.55 2.73
C TYR A 337 10.14 -11.97 1.31
N SER A 338 9.60 -10.77 1.10
CA SER A 338 9.68 -10.02 -0.15
C SER A 338 11.12 -9.65 -0.48
N ALA A 339 11.85 -9.09 0.50
CA ALA A 339 13.26 -8.71 0.34
C ALA A 339 14.15 -9.91 -0.01
N SER A 340 13.91 -11.07 0.61
CA SER A 340 14.73 -12.26 0.34
C SER A 340 14.58 -12.80 -1.10
N PHE A 341 13.50 -12.50 -1.83
CA PHE A 341 13.44 -12.82 -3.27
C PHE A 341 14.35 -11.92 -4.09
N ILE A 342 14.45 -10.63 -3.74
CA ILE A 342 15.34 -9.70 -4.42
C ILE A 342 16.81 -10.11 -4.19
N GLU A 343 17.16 -10.47 -2.96
CA GLU A 343 18.48 -11.01 -2.60
C GLU A 343 18.78 -12.31 -3.37
N TRP A 344 17.88 -13.30 -3.28
CA TRP A 344 18.04 -14.59 -3.95
C TRP A 344 18.25 -14.43 -5.46
N PHE A 345 17.43 -13.62 -6.13
CA PHE A 345 17.56 -13.45 -7.57
C PHE A 345 18.73 -12.55 -7.97
N ALA A 346 19.19 -11.63 -7.12
CA ALA A 346 20.46 -10.94 -7.33
C ALA A 346 21.60 -11.95 -7.46
N GLU A 347 21.63 -12.91 -6.55
CA GLU A 347 22.58 -14.01 -6.52
C GLU A 347 22.42 -14.97 -7.72
N GLU A 348 21.20 -15.33 -8.08
CA GLU A 348 20.96 -16.19 -9.24
C GLU A 348 21.30 -15.51 -10.57
N ALA A 349 21.32 -14.17 -10.64
CA ALA A 349 21.69 -13.44 -11.86
C ALA A 349 23.07 -13.84 -12.40
N VAL A 350 24.03 -14.14 -11.53
CA VAL A 350 25.41 -14.54 -11.90
C VAL A 350 25.58 -16.06 -12.04
N ARG A 351 24.50 -16.84 -11.91
CA ARG A 351 24.49 -18.31 -11.98
C ARG A 351 23.64 -18.86 -13.14
N THR A 352 23.38 -18.03 -14.15
CA THR A 352 22.58 -18.41 -15.34
C THR A 352 23.43 -19.18 -16.34
N TYR A 353 23.83 -20.40 -15.98
CA TYR A 353 24.77 -21.21 -16.74
C TYR A 353 24.17 -21.72 -18.07
N GLY A 354 25.03 -21.74 -19.09
CA GLY A 354 24.78 -22.47 -20.34
C GLY A 354 25.36 -23.88 -20.30
N GLU A 355 25.40 -24.55 -21.45
CA GLU A 355 25.92 -25.91 -21.58
C GLU A 355 26.84 -26.05 -22.80
N HIS A 356 27.81 -26.96 -22.73
CA HIS A 356 28.53 -27.43 -23.90
C HIS A 356 28.13 -28.89 -24.16
N ILE A 357 27.54 -29.15 -25.32
CA ILE A 357 26.98 -30.46 -25.65
C ILE A 357 27.91 -31.15 -26.66
N PRO A 358 28.42 -32.37 -26.37
CA PRO A 358 29.21 -33.13 -27.34
C PRO A 358 28.46 -33.30 -28.66
N SER A 359 29.14 -32.98 -29.76
CA SER A 359 28.58 -33.18 -31.11
C SER A 359 28.82 -34.62 -31.56
N PRO A 360 27.83 -35.28 -32.19
CA PRO A 360 28.07 -36.56 -32.87
C PRO A 360 28.86 -36.39 -34.19
N PHE A 361 29.02 -35.16 -34.68
CA PHE A 361 29.79 -34.81 -35.87
C PHE A 361 31.12 -34.14 -35.48
N GLY A 362 32.25 -34.66 -35.98
CA GLY A 362 33.60 -34.26 -35.55
C GLY A 362 33.97 -32.79 -35.77
N ASN A 363 33.39 -32.15 -36.79
CA ASN A 363 33.64 -30.75 -37.20
C ASN A 363 32.61 -29.75 -36.63
N ILE A 364 31.80 -30.17 -35.66
CA ILE A 364 30.78 -29.33 -35.03
C ILE A 364 31.04 -29.21 -33.52
N ARG A 365 30.79 -28.03 -32.94
CA ARG A 365 30.71 -27.80 -31.49
C ARG A 365 29.38 -27.16 -31.13
N ASN A 366 28.71 -27.68 -30.11
CA ASN A 366 27.41 -27.18 -29.66
C ASN A 366 27.55 -26.44 -28.33
N ILE A 367 27.06 -25.20 -28.28
CA ILE A 367 26.97 -24.39 -27.06
C ILE A 367 25.52 -23.97 -26.87
N VAL A 368 25.01 -24.13 -25.65
CA VAL A 368 23.70 -23.62 -25.23
C VAL A 368 23.91 -22.40 -24.34
N ILE A 369 23.18 -21.32 -24.60
CA ILE A 369 23.16 -20.11 -23.77
C ILE A 369 21.74 -19.79 -23.31
N LYS A 370 21.61 -19.08 -22.19
CA LYS A 370 20.33 -18.56 -21.67
C LYS A 370 20.31 -17.04 -21.81
N GLN A 371 19.21 -16.48 -22.31
CA GLN A 371 19.05 -15.04 -22.55
C GLN A 371 17.67 -14.55 -22.08
N PRO A 372 17.50 -13.30 -21.64
CA PRO A 372 16.21 -12.80 -21.17
C PRO A 372 15.10 -12.94 -22.22
N VAL A 373 13.88 -13.22 -21.75
CA VAL A 373 12.72 -13.39 -22.66
C VAL A 373 12.26 -12.10 -23.32
N GLY A 374 12.41 -10.94 -22.65
CA GLY A 374 11.92 -9.66 -23.16
C GLY A 374 11.15 -8.84 -22.12
N VAL A 375 10.10 -8.15 -22.57
CA VAL A 375 9.15 -7.44 -21.70
C VAL A 375 8.21 -8.44 -21.03
N VAL A 376 7.98 -8.27 -19.73
CA VAL A 376 7.18 -9.16 -18.90
C VAL A 376 6.00 -8.42 -18.28
N SER A 377 4.80 -8.97 -18.44
CA SER A 377 3.60 -8.53 -17.73
C SER A 377 3.49 -9.26 -16.39
N ILE A 378 3.38 -8.50 -15.31
CA ILE A 378 3.25 -8.99 -13.94
C ILE A 378 1.87 -8.61 -13.40
N LEU A 379 1.04 -9.61 -13.10
CA LEU A 379 -0.29 -9.42 -12.51
C LEU A 379 -0.33 -10.13 -11.15
N THR A 380 -0.65 -9.40 -10.09
CA THR A 380 -0.53 -9.88 -8.70
C THR A 380 -1.83 -9.75 -7.91
N PRO A 381 -2.02 -10.58 -6.86
CA PRO A 381 -3.16 -10.53 -5.96
C PRO A 381 -2.87 -9.63 -4.74
N TRP A 382 -3.89 -9.40 -3.92
CA TRP A 382 -3.85 -8.50 -2.76
C TRP A 382 -3.38 -9.13 -1.46
N ASN A 383 -3.34 -10.45 -1.37
CA ASN A 383 -3.10 -11.13 -0.09
C ASN A 383 -1.64 -11.05 0.38
N PHE A 384 -0.69 -10.92 -0.53
CA PHE A 384 0.72 -10.64 -0.27
C PHE A 384 1.17 -9.53 -1.21
N PRO A 385 0.77 -8.27 -0.93
CA PRO A 385 0.90 -7.16 -1.88
C PRO A 385 2.36 -6.74 -2.13
N SER A 386 3.30 -7.14 -1.27
CA SER A 386 4.73 -6.94 -1.46
C SER A 386 5.39 -8.19 -2.03
N ALA A 387 5.22 -9.35 -1.37
CA ALA A 387 5.98 -10.54 -1.73
C ALA A 387 5.63 -11.11 -3.11
N MET A 388 4.36 -11.02 -3.56
CA MET A 388 3.98 -11.48 -4.90
C MET A 388 4.63 -10.67 -6.01
N ILE A 389 4.90 -9.40 -5.74
CA ILE A 389 5.60 -8.53 -6.68
C ILE A 389 7.09 -8.87 -6.68
N ALA A 390 7.75 -8.86 -5.51
CA ALA A 390 9.19 -9.12 -5.43
C ALA A 390 9.58 -10.50 -5.98
N ARG A 391 8.75 -11.52 -5.74
CA ARG A 391 8.95 -12.87 -6.26
C ARG A 391 9.00 -12.95 -7.79
N LYS A 392 8.22 -12.13 -8.48
CA LYS A 392 8.17 -12.05 -9.96
C LYS A 392 9.18 -11.03 -10.50
N LEU A 393 9.24 -9.88 -9.86
CA LEU A 393 10.08 -8.76 -10.24
C LEU A 393 11.57 -9.08 -10.09
N GLY A 394 11.97 -9.67 -8.96
CA GLY A 394 13.37 -10.05 -8.70
C GLY A 394 13.92 -10.96 -9.79
N ALA A 395 13.20 -12.04 -10.13
CA ALA A 395 13.58 -12.98 -11.18
C ALA A 395 13.65 -12.32 -12.57
N ALA A 396 12.64 -11.49 -12.91
CA ALA A 396 12.61 -10.78 -14.19
C ALA A 396 13.81 -9.84 -14.34
N LEU A 397 14.08 -9.01 -13.32
CA LEU A 397 15.18 -8.06 -13.33
C LEU A 397 16.53 -8.79 -13.40
N ALA A 398 16.73 -9.82 -12.58
CA ALA A 398 17.94 -10.63 -12.56
C ALA A 398 18.25 -11.26 -13.92
N ALA A 399 17.22 -11.77 -14.60
CA ALA A 399 17.36 -12.33 -15.94
C ALA A 399 17.73 -11.29 -17.01
N GLY A 400 17.50 -10.00 -16.76
CA GLY A 400 17.70 -8.91 -17.72
C GLY A 400 16.43 -8.52 -18.47
N CYS A 401 15.25 -8.87 -17.96
CA CYS A 401 13.95 -8.47 -18.48
C CYS A 401 13.50 -7.11 -17.92
N THR A 402 12.51 -6.51 -18.57
CA THR A 402 11.81 -5.29 -18.10
C THR A 402 10.35 -5.62 -17.84
N THR A 403 9.68 -4.89 -16.95
CA THR A 403 8.37 -5.29 -16.43
C THR A 403 7.29 -4.21 -16.55
N VAL A 404 6.05 -4.65 -16.74
CA VAL A 404 4.83 -3.85 -16.53
C VAL A 404 3.99 -4.56 -15.48
N ILE A 405 3.77 -3.92 -14.34
CA ILE A 405 3.12 -4.47 -13.15
C ILE A 405 1.71 -3.89 -13.06
N LYS A 406 0.71 -4.77 -12.90
CA LYS A 406 -0.66 -4.39 -12.48
C LYS A 406 -0.90 -4.94 -11.07
N PRO A 407 -0.80 -4.10 -10.02
CA PRO A 407 -1.16 -4.51 -8.68
C PRO A 407 -2.68 -4.55 -8.52
N PRO A 408 -3.20 -5.25 -7.50
CA PRO A 408 -4.62 -5.22 -7.16
C PRO A 408 -5.05 -3.82 -6.68
N PRO A 409 -6.29 -3.38 -6.98
CA PRO A 409 -6.78 -2.06 -6.56
C PRO A 409 -6.96 -1.93 -5.04
N GLU A 410 -7.10 -3.04 -4.32
CA GLU A 410 -7.24 -3.05 -2.86
C GLU A 410 -5.92 -2.71 -2.14
N THR A 411 -4.77 -3.05 -2.74
CA THR A 411 -3.45 -2.94 -2.08
C THR A 411 -2.35 -2.43 -3.03
N PRO A 412 -2.53 -1.25 -3.67
CA PRO A 412 -1.58 -0.77 -4.66
C PRO A 412 -0.34 -0.10 -4.05
N PHE A 413 -0.40 0.40 -2.81
CA PHE A 413 0.67 1.24 -2.25
C PHE A 413 1.96 0.45 -1.98
N SER A 414 1.85 -0.82 -1.57
CA SER A 414 3.03 -1.69 -1.44
C SER A 414 3.79 -1.83 -2.75
N ALA A 415 3.08 -1.95 -3.87
CA ALA A 415 3.67 -2.05 -5.21
C ALA A 415 4.43 -0.78 -5.60
N LEU A 416 3.83 0.38 -5.32
CA LEU A 416 4.40 1.69 -5.66
C LEU A 416 5.62 1.99 -4.78
N ALA A 417 5.57 1.63 -3.49
CA ALA A 417 6.71 1.74 -2.58
C ALA A 417 7.91 0.90 -3.07
N LEU A 418 7.68 -0.36 -3.47
CA LEU A 418 8.72 -1.20 -4.07
C LEU A 418 9.30 -0.61 -5.36
N ALA A 419 8.45 -0.01 -6.20
CA ALA A 419 8.88 0.62 -7.44
C ALA A 419 9.79 1.84 -7.17
N GLU A 420 9.46 2.66 -6.17
CA GLU A 420 10.33 3.77 -5.75
C GLU A 420 11.66 3.27 -5.20
N LEU A 421 11.65 2.27 -4.31
CA LEU A 421 12.88 1.70 -3.76
C LEU A 421 13.77 1.10 -4.87
N GLY A 422 13.17 0.45 -5.87
CA GLY A 422 13.88 -0.01 -7.06
C GLY A 422 14.52 1.14 -7.84
N ARG A 423 13.82 2.27 -7.98
CA ARG A 423 14.33 3.48 -8.62
C ARG A 423 15.50 4.08 -7.84
N ARG A 424 15.40 4.18 -6.52
CA ARG A 424 16.49 4.62 -5.60
C ARG A 424 17.69 3.68 -5.64
N ALA A 425 17.46 2.38 -5.86
CA ALA A 425 18.52 1.40 -6.06
C ALA A 425 19.31 1.63 -7.37
N GLY A 426 18.76 2.40 -8.31
CA GLY A 426 19.40 2.71 -9.59
C GLY A 426 18.91 1.83 -10.74
N ILE A 427 17.73 1.21 -10.60
CA ILE A 427 17.07 0.54 -11.71
C ILE A 427 16.68 1.60 -12.76
N PRO A 428 17.09 1.46 -14.03
CA PRO A 428 16.85 2.49 -15.05
C PRO A 428 15.37 2.74 -15.35
N ASP A 429 15.07 3.96 -15.81
CA ASP A 429 13.74 4.38 -16.22
C ASP A 429 13.13 3.41 -17.25
N GLY A 430 11.88 3.01 -17.00
CA GLY A 430 11.13 2.10 -17.87
C GLY A 430 11.47 0.62 -17.68
N VAL A 431 12.47 0.25 -16.88
CA VAL A 431 12.70 -1.17 -16.51
C VAL A 431 11.59 -1.68 -15.59
N ILE A 432 11.11 -0.83 -14.67
CA ILE A 432 9.91 -1.08 -13.85
C ILE A 432 8.84 -0.07 -14.25
N ASN A 433 7.63 -0.55 -14.49
CA ASN A 433 6.44 0.28 -14.74
C ASN A 433 5.27 -0.30 -13.94
N VAL A 434 4.41 0.55 -13.39
CA VAL A 434 3.25 0.17 -12.58
C VAL A 434 2.01 0.87 -13.11
N VAL A 435 0.99 0.09 -13.48
CA VAL A 435 -0.30 0.55 -14.01
C VAL A 435 -1.41 0.14 -13.05
N THR A 436 -2.06 1.11 -12.42
CA THR A 436 -3.18 0.88 -11.49
C THR A 436 -4.51 0.95 -12.24
N THR A 437 -5.38 -0.04 -12.03
CA THR A 437 -6.70 -0.09 -12.68
C THR A 437 -7.67 -1.00 -11.93
N GLN A 438 -8.93 -0.61 -11.87
CA GLN A 438 -10.03 -1.41 -11.34
C GLN A 438 -11.13 -1.56 -12.40
N LYS A 439 -11.66 -0.45 -12.90
CA LYS A 439 -12.75 -0.43 -13.88
C LYS A 439 -12.29 -0.87 -15.27
N ASN A 440 -11.07 -0.50 -15.68
CA ASN A 440 -10.53 -0.84 -16.99
C ASN A 440 -9.76 -2.17 -17.00
N VAL A 441 -9.90 -3.00 -15.96
CA VAL A 441 -9.08 -4.20 -15.76
C VAL A 441 -9.10 -5.16 -16.95
N ASN A 442 -10.23 -5.29 -17.65
CA ASN A 442 -10.34 -6.19 -18.81
C ASN A 442 -9.49 -5.71 -20.00
N ASP A 443 -9.56 -4.42 -20.34
CA ASP A 443 -8.79 -3.86 -21.45
C ASP A 443 -7.30 -3.83 -21.14
N VAL A 444 -6.93 -3.48 -19.90
CA VAL A 444 -5.54 -3.51 -19.43
C VAL A 444 -4.99 -4.94 -19.45
N ALA A 445 -5.73 -5.92 -18.90
CA ALA A 445 -5.31 -7.32 -18.89
C ALA A 445 -5.16 -7.88 -20.32
N LYS A 446 -6.09 -7.52 -21.21
CA LYS A 446 -6.04 -7.90 -22.63
C LYS A 446 -4.79 -7.35 -23.30
N GLU A 447 -4.50 -6.05 -23.18
CA GLU A 447 -3.28 -5.46 -23.75
C GLU A 447 -2.01 -6.09 -23.18
N MET A 448 -1.95 -6.29 -21.85
CA MET A 448 -0.83 -6.96 -21.18
C MET A 448 -0.63 -8.42 -21.65
N CYS A 449 -1.67 -9.09 -22.14
CA CYS A 449 -1.61 -10.49 -22.60
C CYS A 449 -1.51 -10.65 -24.12
N GLU A 450 -1.97 -9.70 -24.93
CA GLU A 450 -2.02 -9.83 -26.40
C GLU A 450 -0.94 -8.99 -27.10
N SER A 451 -0.39 -7.97 -26.44
CA SER A 451 0.63 -7.08 -27.03
C SER A 451 1.85 -7.85 -27.51
N LYS A 452 2.26 -7.68 -28.77
CA LYS A 452 3.41 -8.40 -29.35
C LYS A 452 4.74 -8.04 -28.71
N THR A 453 4.83 -6.89 -28.04
CA THR A 453 6.02 -6.43 -27.31
C THR A 453 6.26 -7.27 -26.06
N VAL A 454 5.19 -7.64 -25.34
CA VAL A 454 5.25 -8.52 -24.18
C VAL A 454 5.63 -9.94 -24.63
N LYS A 455 6.57 -10.57 -23.94
CA LYS A 455 7.07 -11.92 -24.25
C LYS A 455 6.72 -12.95 -23.18
N LYS A 456 6.41 -12.49 -21.97
CA LYS A 456 5.97 -13.34 -20.87
C LYS A 456 4.85 -12.69 -20.07
N VAL A 457 3.90 -13.49 -19.61
CA VAL A 457 2.89 -13.10 -18.61
C VAL A 457 3.13 -13.94 -17.36
N THR A 458 3.15 -13.32 -16.18
CA THR A 458 3.10 -14.04 -14.90
C THR A 458 1.92 -13.53 -14.10
N PHE A 459 1.11 -14.45 -13.61
CA PHE A 459 -0.12 -14.17 -12.88
C PHE A 459 -0.18 -14.99 -11.60
N THR A 460 -0.62 -14.35 -10.52
CA THR A 460 -1.09 -15.05 -9.33
C THR A 460 -2.50 -14.57 -8.98
N GLY A 461 -3.43 -15.48 -8.74
CA GLY A 461 -4.81 -15.13 -8.40
C GLY A 461 -5.79 -16.29 -8.59
N SER A 462 -7.04 -16.00 -8.94
CA SER A 462 -8.07 -17.04 -9.03
C SER A 462 -7.97 -17.89 -10.30
N THR A 463 -8.34 -19.17 -10.20
CA THR A 463 -8.34 -20.13 -11.32
C THR A 463 -9.18 -19.68 -12.52
N PRO A 464 -10.39 -19.09 -12.36
CA PRO A 464 -11.16 -18.58 -13.50
C PRO A 464 -10.43 -17.46 -14.26
N VAL A 465 -9.77 -16.55 -13.55
CA VAL A 465 -8.99 -15.46 -14.18
C VAL A 465 -7.73 -16.03 -14.83
N ALA A 466 -7.05 -16.99 -14.19
CA ALA A 466 -5.91 -17.68 -14.77
C ALA A 466 -6.23 -18.31 -16.14
N LYS A 467 -7.36 -19.04 -16.24
CA LYS A 467 -7.83 -19.65 -17.50
C LYS A 467 -8.10 -18.59 -18.58
N LEU A 468 -8.69 -17.45 -18.20
CA LEU A 468 -8.95 -16.34 -19.11
C LEU A 468 -7.64 -15.73 -19.65
N LEU A 469 -6.69 -15.43 -18.76
CA LEU A 469 -5.40 -14.85 -19.14
C LEU A 469 -4.58 -15.84 -19.98
N TYR A 470 -4.63 -17.13 -19.67
CA TYR A 470 -3.99 -18.17 -20.47
C TYR A 470 -4.54 -18.19 -21.91
N LYS A 471 -5.86 -18.11 -22.07
CA LYS A 471 -6.51 -18.00 -23.40
C LYS A 471 -6.06 -16.75 -24.16
N MET A 472 -5.96 -15.60 -23.48
CA MET A 472 -5.48 -14.34 -24.11
C MET A 472 -4.02 -14.44 -24.54
N ALA A 473 -3.14 -14.97 -23.67
CA ALA A 473 -1.70 -15.11 -23.92
C ALA A 473 -1.39 -16.07 -25.08
N ALA A 474 -2.25 -17.06 -25.32
CA ALA A 474 -2.12 -18.01 -26.42
C ALA A 474 -2.16 -17.34 -27.81
N SER A 475 -2.81 -16.17 -27.96
CA SER A 475 -2.90 -15.41 -29.21
C SER A 475 -1.53 -15.06 -29.83
N THR A 476 -0.47 -15.02 -29.01
CA THR A 476 0.90 -14.73 -29.44
C THR A 476 1.92 -15.73 -28.88
N ILE A 477 1.45 -16.89 -28.38
CA ILE A 477 2.27 -18.00 -27.86
C ILE A 477 3.30 -17.49 -26.82
N LYS A 478 2.85 -16.67 -25.86
CA LYS A 478 3.74 -16.15 -24.82
C LYS A 478 4.14 -17.24 -23.84
N LYS A 479 5.35 -17.12 -23.28
CA LYS A 479 5.72 -17.86 -22.06
C LYS A 479 4.80 -17.39 -20.94
N ILE A 480 4.27 -18.32 -20.14
CA ILE A 480 3.32 -17.97 -19.09
C ILE A 480 3.60 -18.75 -17.81
N SER A 481 3.53 -18.06 -16.67
CA SER A 481 3.58 -18.68 -15.35
C SER A 481 2.31 -18.33 -14.61
N ILE A 482 1.66 -19.34 -14.03
CA ILE A 482 0.40 -19.19 -13.31
C ILE A 482 0.56 -19.84 -11.95
N GLU A 483 0.21 -19.09 -10.91
CA GLU A 483 -0.16 -19.65 -9.62
C GLU A 483 -1.63 -19.30 -9.33
N ALA A 484 -2.48 -20.32 -9.35
CA ALA A 484 -3.92 -20.18 -9.21
C ALA A 484 -4.40 -20.67 -7.83
N GLY A 485 -5.71 -20.93 -7.70
CA GLY A 485 -6.32 -21.37 -6.45
C GLY A 485 -5.79 -22.73 -5.98
N GLY A 486 -5.85 -22.94 -4.68
CA GLY A 486 -5.57 -24.21 -4.03
C GLY A 486 -6.78 -24.75 -3.27
N ASN A 487 -6.72 -26.01 -2.86
CA ASN A 487 -7.68 -26.60 -1.92
C ASN A 487 -6.93 -27.54 -0.97
N ALA A 488 -5.99 -26.95 -0.21
CA ALA A 488 -4.93 -27.70 0.42
C ALA A 488 -5.47 -28.68 1.50
N PRO A 489 -5.19 -29.99 1.36
CA PRO A 489 -5.45 -30.95 2.41
C PRO A 489 -4.39 -30.81 3.52
N PHE A 490 -4.82 -30.91 4.77
CA PHE A 490 -3.95 -31.02 5.94
C PHE A 490 -4.31 -32.30 6.70
N ILE A 491 -3.40 -33.27 6.72
CA ILE A 491 -3.70 -34.63 7.19
C ILE A 491 -2.99 -34.91 8.51
N VAL A 492 -3.69 -35.42 9.51
CA VAL A 492 -3.12 -35.82 10.80
C VAL A 492 -3.38 -37.29 11.03
N PHE A 493 -2.32 -38.09 11.01
CA PHE A 493 -2.37 -39.53 11.30
C PHE A 493 -2.25 -39.82 12.81
N ASP A 494 -2.61 -41.02 13.22
CA ASP A 494 -2.59 -41.47 14.62
C ASP A 494 -1.21 -41.39 15.28
N ASP A 495 -0.16 -41.56 14.49
CA ASP A 495 1.23 -41.53 14.96
C ASP A 495 1.84 -40.12 14.92
N ALA A 496 1.05 -39.10 14.58
CA ALA A 496 1.46 -37.71 14.59
C ALA A 496 1.78 -37.23 16.01
N ASN A 497 2.68 -36.26 16.11
CA ASN A 497 2.76 -35.43 17.30
C ASN A 497 1.60 -34.43 17.28
N ILE A 498 0.56 -34.69 18.08
CA ILE A 498 -0.67 -33.87 18.08
C ILE A 498 -0.40 -32.40 18.39
N GLU A 499 0.51 -32.10 19.32
CA GLU A 499 0.84 -30.71 19.65
C GLU A 499 1.47 -30.00 18.44
N GLN A 500 2.41 -30.65 17.76
CA GLN A 500 3.02 -30.08 16.55
C GLN A 500 2.02 -29.97 15.40
N ALA A 501 1.11 -30.94 15.26
CA ALA A 501 0.05 -30.88 14.26
C ALA A 501 -0.91 -29.71 14.51
N VAL A 502 -1.26 -29.42 15.77
CA VAL A 502 -2.09 -28.26 16.14
C VAL A 502 -1.37 -26.95 15.83
N GLU A 503 -0.10 -26.79 16.22
CA GLU A 503 0.70 -25.60 15.86
C GLU A 503 0.83 -25.44 14.34
N GLY A 504 1.07 -26.55 13.64
CA GLY A 504 1.10 -26.61 12.20
C GLY A 504 -0.20 -26.16 11.54
N ALA A 505 -1.33 -26.64 12.05
CA ALA A 505 -2.65 -26.26 11.58
C ALA A 505 -2.92 -24.78 11.84
N ILE A 506 -2.50 -24.24 12.99
CA ILE A 506 -2.64 -22.81 13.29
C ILE A 506 -1.86 -21.95 12.29
N LEU A 507 -0.57 -22.23 12.13
CA LEU A 507 0.31 -21.51 11.21
C LEU A 507 -0.14 -21.62 9.75
N CYS A 508 -0.63 -22.79 9.36
CA CYS A 508 -1.10 -23.03 8.00
C CYS A 508 -2.46 -22.38 7.74
N LYS A 509 -3.43 -22.52 8.65
CA LYS A 509 -4.83 -22.11 8.42
C LYS A 509 -5.10 -20.65 8.70
N PHE A 510 -4.54 -20.10 9.77
CA PHE A 510 -5.00 -18.81 10.30
C PHE A 510 -4.05 -17.65 9.99
N ARG A 511 -2.83 -17.91 9.50
CA ARG A 511 -1.92 -16.89 8.98
C ARG A 511 -2.61 -16.03 7.91
N GLY A 512 -2.47 -14.71 8.00
CA GLY A 512 -3.16 -13.75 7.12
C GLY A 512 -4.68 -13.84 7.19
N THR A 513 -5.21 -14.26 8.35
CA THR A 513 -6.64 -14.56 8.57
C THR A 513 -7.17 -15.59 7.57
N GLY A 514 -6.32 -16.55 7.17
CA GLY A 514 -6.66 -17.63 6.24
C GLY A 514 -6.76 -17.24 4.76
N GLN A 515 -6.24 -16.06 4.40
CA GLN A 515 -6.28 -15.51 3.03
C GLN A 515 -5.00 -15.82 2.26
N THR A 516 -4.49 -17.05 2.32
CA THR A 516 -3.30 -17.47 1.56
C THR A 516 -3.62 -18.66 0.68
N CYS A 517 -3.05 -18.70 -0.53
CA CYS A 517 -3.29 -19.78 -1.50
C CYS A 517 -2.84 -21.16 -1.00
N VAL A 518 -1.92 -21.19 -0.04
CA VAL A 518 -1.40 -22.43 0.57
C VAL A 518 -2.02 -22.73 1.93
N CYS A 519 -3.01 -21.95 2.38
CA CYS A 519 -3.70 -22.23 3.64
C CYS A 519 -4.40 -23.58 3.56
N ALA A 520 -4.37 -24.33 4.66
CA ALA A 520 -5.21 -25.51 4.83
C ALA A 520 -6.67 -25.13 4.55
N ASN A 521 -7.34 -25.86 3.66
CA ASN A 521 -8.76 -25.65 3.40
C ASN A 521 -9.58 -26.80 3.97
N ARG A 522 -9.05 -28.03 3.86
CA ARG A 522 -9.65 -29.27 4.36
C ARG A 522 -8.68 -29.92 5.34
N ILE A 523 -9.11 -30.12 6.59
CA ILE A 523 -8.27 -30.73 7.63
C ILE A 523 -8.82 -32.12 7.92
N TYR A 524 -8.04 -33.13 7.55
CA TYR A 524 -8.36 -34.54 7.76
C TYR A 524 -7.64 -35.05 9.00
N VAL A 525 -8.37 -35.66 9.93
CA VAL A 525 -7.79 -36.17 11.18
C VAL A 525 -8.24 -37.61 11.40
N GLN A 526 -7.28 -38.49 11.69
CA GLN A 526 -7.55 -39.91 11.85
C GLN A 526 -8.38 -40.17 13.11
N SER A 527 -9.25 -41.18 13.05
CA SER A 527 -10.31 -41.43 14.03
C SER A 527 -9.84 -41.53 15.48
N ASN A 528 -8.68 -42.14 15.76
CA ASN A 528 -8.19 -42.33 17.13
C ASN A 528 -7.72 -41.02 17.80
N VAL A 529 -7.25 -40.04 17.01
CA VAL A 529 -6.71 -38.76 17.50
C VAL A 529 -7.65 -37.57 17.24
N TYR A 530 -8.78 -37.81 16.57
CA TYR A 530 -9.74 -36.78 16.14
C TYR A 530 -10.23 -35.89 17.29
N ALA A 531 -10.76 -36.49 18.36
CA ALA A 531 -11.34 -35.72 19.47
C ALA A 531 -10.28 -34.88 20.21
N GLU A 532 -9.09 -35.43 20.40
CA GLU A 532 -7.99 -34.73 21.06
C GLU A 532 -7.52 -33.54 20.21
N PHE A 533 -7.27 -33.75 18.91
CA PHE A 533 -6.85 -32.70 18.00
C PHE A 533 -7.91 -31.59 17.89
N ALA A 534 -9.19 -31.95 17.72
CA ALA A 534 -10.28 -30.99 17.58
C ALA A 534 -10.43 -30.11 18.83
N SER A 535 -10.36 -30.71 20.02
CA SER A 535 -10.44 -29.99 21.30
C SER A 535 -9.27 -29.02 21.47
N ARG A 536 -8.02 -29.48 21.24
CA ARG A 536 -6.82 -28.64 21.38
C ARG A 536 -6.82 -27.50 20.36
N LEU A 537 -7.19 -27.76 19.11
CA LEU A 537 -7.27 -26.72 18.09
C LEU A 537 -8.33 -25.67 18.47
N ALA A 538 -9.51 -26.09 18.90
CA ALA A 538 -10.57 -25.17 19.32
C ALA A 538 -10.13 -24.28 20.50
N GLU A 539 -9.46 -24.85 21.51
CA GLU A 539 -8.92 -24.10 22.66
C GLU A 539 -7.92 -23.03 22.22
N ARG A 540 -7.00 -23.37 21.32
CA ARG A 540 -5.99 -22.44 20.80
C ARG A 540 -6.60 -21.33 19.96
N VAL A 541 -7.59 -21.66 19.12
CA VAL A 541 -8.31 -20.69 18.30
C VAL A 541 -9.17 -19.75 19.14
N ALA A 542 -9.77 -20.24 20.23
CA ALA A 542 -10.55 -19.42 21.16
C ALA A 542 -9.71 -18.32 21.86
N ALA A 543 -8.39 -18.53 21.96
CA ALA A 543 -7.46 -17.55 22.53
C ALA A 543 -7.04 -16.43 21.55
N PHE A 544 -7.44 -16.50 20.28
CA PHE A 544 -7.07 -15.50 19.28
C PHE A 544 -7.74 -14.14 19.56
N LYS A 545 -6.96 -13.09 19.36
CA LYS A 545 -7.40 -11.70 19.43
C LYS A 545 -7.53 -11.14 18.03
N VAL A 546 -8.75 -10.75 17.66
CA VAL A 546 -9.09 -10.19 16.35
C VAL A 546 -9.27 -8.68 16.48
N GLY A 547 -8.59 -7.90 15.64
CA GLY A 547 -8.62 -6.44 15.73
C GLY A 547 -7.80 -5.74 14.65
N ASN A 548 -7.55 -4.44 14.84
CA ASN A 548 -6.74 -3.69 13.89
C ASN A 548 -5.30 -4.23 13.91
N GLY A 549 -4.72 -4.50 12.75
CA GLY A 549 -3.37 -5.07 12.65
C GLY A 549 -2.26 -4.21 13.25
N LEU A 550 -2.52 -2.92 13.51
CA LEU A 550 -1.59 -2.00 14.18
C LEU A 550 -1.68 -1.99 15.71
N GLU A 551 -2.74 -2.57 16.28
CA GLU A 551 -2.92 -2.63 17.74
C GLU A 551 -2.04 -3.73 18.36
N GLU A 552 -1.38 -3.40 19.47
CA GLU A 552 -0.52 -4.34 20.17
C GLU A 552 -1.31 -5.54 20.72
N GLY A 553 -0.76 -6.74 20.55
CA GLY A 553 -1.36 -7.97 21.02
C GLY A 553 -2.50 -8.52 20.15
N ILE A 554 -2.88 -7.85 19.06
CA ILE A 554 -3.77 -8.43 18.05
C ILE A 554 -3.03 -9.54 17.29
N THR A 555 -3.69 -10.68 17.16
CA THR A 555 -3.15 -11.86 16.47
C THR A 555 -3.66 -12.01 15.06
N HIS A 556 -4.89 -11.53 14.78
CA HIS A 556 -5.55 -11.69 13.49
C HIS A 556 -6.23 -10.39 13.05
N GLY A 557 -6.00 -10.01 11.80
CA GLY A 557 -6.60 -8.83 11.17
C GLY A 557 -7.97 -9.11 10.53
N PRO A 558 -8.58 -8.09 9.89
CA PRO A 558 -9.79 -8.26 9.11
C PRO A 558 -9.55 -9.09 7.82
N LEU A 559 -10.64 -9.53 7.20
CA LEU A 559 -10.63 -9.97 5.80
C LEU A 559 -10.51 -8.75 4.87
N ILE A 560 -10.11 -8.94 3.61
CA ILE A 560 -9.82 -7.79 2.72
C ILE A 560 -11.04 -6.93 2.36
N HIS A 561 -12.23 -7.53 2.25
CA HIS A 561 -13.47 -6.84 1.85
C HIS A 561 -14.72 -7.64 2.22
N ASP A 562 -15.91 -7.02 2.21
CA ASP A 562 -17.17 -7.67 2.61
C ASP A 562 -17.51 -8.95 1.83
N ARG A 563 -17.19 -9.03 0.52
CA ARG A 563 -17.42 -10.26 -0.26
C ARG A 563 -16.66 -11.48 0.29
N ALA A 564 -15.54 -11.26 0.97
CA ALA A 564 -14.78 -12.34 1.61
C ALA A 564 -15.51 -12.80 2.89
N VAL A 565 -16.04 -11.86 3.67
CA VAL A 565 -16.88 -12.13 4.84
C VAL A 565 -18.12 -12.94 4.43
N GLU A 566 -18.80 -12.53 3.36
CA GLU A 566 -19.98 -13.21 2.81
C GLU A 566 -19.65 -14.64 2.37
N LYS A 567 -18.52 -14.86 1.69
CA LYS A 567 -18.07 -16.19 1.26
C LYS A 567 -17.81 -17.11 2.44
N VAL A 568 -17.10 -16.60 3.46
CA VAL A 568 -16.80 -17.34 4.70
C VAL A 568 -18.10 -17.71 5.42
N MET A 569 -19.02 -16.77 5.56
CA MET A 569 -20.32 -17.00 6.19
C MET A 569 -21.15 -18.05 5.42
N ARG A 570 -21.14 -18.00 4.08
CA ARG A 570 -21.79 -19.01 3.23
C ARG A 570 -21.23 -20.41 3.47
N HIS A 571 -19.91 -20.56 3.60
CA HIS A 571 -19.28 -21.86 3.86
C HIS A 571 -19.62 -22.40 5.25
N VAL A 572 -19.65 -21.54 6.27
CA VAL A 572 -20.08 -21.94 7.62
C VAL A 572 -21.52 -22.41 7.61
N ASN A 573 -22.43 -21.62 7.04
CA ASN A 573 -23.86 -21.95 7.01
C ASN A 573 -24.13 -23.25 6.25
N ASP A 574 -23.53 -23.43 5.07
CA ASP A 574 -23.68 -24.66 4.28
C ASP A 574 -23.20 -25.90 5.04
N ALA A 575 -22.05 -25.82 5.72
CA ALA A 575 -21.52 -26.93 6.50
C ALA A 575 -22.44 -27.29 7.68
N VAL A 576 -22.94 -26.28 8.40
CA VAL A 576 -23.85 -26.47 9.55
C VAL A 576 -25.20 -27.02 9.11
N GLU A 577 -25.78 -26.52 8.02
CA GLU A 577 -27.02 -27.04 7.44
C GLU A 577 -26.89 -28.53 7.05
N LYS A 578 -25.69 -28.97 6.68
CA LYS A 578 -25.38 -30.37 6.33
C LYS A 578 -24.95 -31.23 7.52
N GLY A 579 -24.88 -30.68 8.74
CA GLY A 579 -24.65 -31.41 9.97
C GLY A 579 -23.30 -31.21 10.65
N ALA A 580 -22.45 -30.30 10.15
CA ALA A 580 -21.23 -29.90 10.87
C ALA A 580 -21.57 -29.14 12.16
N GLN A 581 -20.67 -29.21 13.15
CA GLN A 581 -20.82 -28.48 14.42
C GLN A 581 -19.79 -27.36 14.53
N ILE A 582 -20.19 -26.22 15.11
CA ILE A 582 -19.29 -25.11 15.41
C ILE A 582 -18.69 -25.36 16.79
N LEU A 583 -17.37 -25.55 16.86
CA LEU A 583 -16.65 -25.67 18.14
C LEU A 583 -16.28 -24.30 18.72
N VAL A 584 -15.92 -23.35 17.86
CA VAL A 584 -15.61 -21.96 18.22
C VAL A 584 -15.87 -21.05 17.02
N GLY A 585 -16.23 -19.79 17.28
CA GLY A 585 -16.43 -18.77 16.26
C GLY A 585 -17.76 -18.92 15.50
N GLY A 586 -17.69 -18.85 14.17
CA GLY A 586 -18.81 -19.11 13.27
C GLY A 586 -19.61 -17.87 12.84
N SER A 587 -19.20 -16.66 13.22
CA SER A 587 -19.96 -15.44 12.95
C SER A 587 -19.08 -14.26 12.57
N ARG A 588 -19.70 -13.29 11.88
CA ARG A 588 -19.14 -11.95 11.66
C ARG A 588 -19.00 -11.26 13.02
N ILE A 589 -17.90 -10.55 13.23
CA ILE A 589 -17.75 -9.72 14.43
C ILE A 589 -18.46 -8.38 14.16
N ASP A 590 -19.47 -8.07 14.96
CA ASP A 590 -20.29 -6.87 14.81
C ASP A 590 -19.54 -5.61 15.26
N ARG A 591 -18.66 -5.13 14.39
CA ARG A 591 -17.90 -3.88 14.52
C ARG A 591 -17.56 -3.32 13.15
N LEU A 592 -17.14 -2.06 13.12
CA LEU A 592 -16.62 -1.43 11.91
C LEU A 592 -15.41 -2.21 11.37
N GLY A 593 -15.37 -2.41 10.05
CA GLY A 593 -14.38 -3.22 9.34
C GLY A 593 -14.93 -4.59 8.90
N THR A 594 -14.05 -5.37 8.27
CA THR A 594 -14.38 -6.65 7.63
C THR A 594 -13.92 -7.84 8.48
N PHE A 595 -14.34 -7.85 9.75
CA PHE A 595 -13.91 -8.83 10.74
C PHE A 595 -14.80 -10.08 10.79
N PHE A 596 -14.18 -11.25 10.87
CA PHE A 596 -14.85 -12.53 11.05
C PHE A 596 -14.16 -13.34 12.15
N ALA A 597 -14.92 -14.01 13.00
CA ALA A 597 -14.37 -14.79 14.09
C ALA A 597 -13.65 -16.05 13.55
N PRO A 598 -12.37 -16.29 13.91
CA PRO A 598 -11.71 -17.56 13.63
C PRO A 598 -12.58 -18.74 14.08
N THR A 599 -12.82 -19.67 13.16
CA THR A 599 -13.86 -20.70 13.29
C THR A 599 -13.26 -22.10 13.19
N VAL A 600 -13.67 -23.00 14.08
CA VAL A 600 -13.38 -24.44 13.95
C VAL A 600 -14.71 -25.16 13.79
N LEU A 601 -14.83 -25.91 12.69
CA LEU A 601 -15.97 -26.77 12.41
C LEU A 601 -15.55 -28.23 12.62
N SER A 602 -16.34 -29.00 13.37
CA SER A 602 -16.17 -30.45 13.46
C SER A 602 -17.23 -31.18 12.65
N ASP A 603 -16.90 -32.43 12.32
CA ASP A 603 -17.77 -33.41 11.68
C ASP A 603 -18.29 -32.88 10.34
N VAL A 604 -17.40 -32.23 9.60
CA VAL A 604 -17.71 -31.63 8.30
C VAL A 604 -17.99 -32.75 7.29
N PRO A 605 -19.21 -32.80 6.73
CA PRO A 605 -19.62 -33.86 5.83
C PRO A 605 -18.94 -33.70 4.47
N ALA A 606 -18.74 -34.82 3.75
CA ALA A 606 -18.04 -34.83 2.46
C ALA A 606 -18.66 -33.89 1.41
N ASN A 607 -19.98 -33.69 1.43
CA ASN A 607 -20.71 -32.83 0.50
C ASN A 607 -20.81 -31.36 0.93
N ALA A 608 -20.08 -30.91 1.97
CA ALA A 608 -20.02 -29.50 2.35
C ALA A 608 -19.21 -28.69 1.33
N LEU A 609 -19.66 -27.45 1.06
CA LEU A 609 -19.07 -26.57 0.04
C LEU A 609 -17.59 -26.28 0.28
N VAL A 610 -17.17 -26.25 1.55
CA VAL A 610 -15.76 -26.07 1.95
C VAL A 610 -14.83 -27.15 1.39
N ASN A 611 -15.35 -28.32 1.02
CA ASN A 611 -14.54 -29.38 0.41
C ASN A 611 -14.28 -29.17 -1.07
N ASP A 612 -15.15 -28.43 -1.77
CA ASP A 612 -15.03 -28.19 -3.22
C ASP A 612 -14.49 -26.78 -3.53
N GLU A 613 -14.77 -25.80 -2.66
CA GLU A 613 -14.38 -24.42 -2.83
C GLU A 613 -13.32 -23.96 -1.82
N GLU A 614 -12.29 -23.26 -2.31
CA GLU A 614 -11.33 -22.56 -1.45
C GLU A 614 -12.04 -21.49 -0.61
N THR A 615 -11.95 -21.56 0.72
CA THR A 615 -12.65 -20.63 1.61
C THR A 615 -12.06 -19.22 1.57
N PHE A 616 -10.73 -19.12 1.55
CA PHE A 616 -9.98 -17.86 1.65
C PHE A 616 -10.36 -17.01 2.88
N GLY A 617 -10.44 -17.68 4.04
CA GLY A 617 -10.79 -17.07 5.32
C GLY A 617 -10.56 -18.05 6.49
N PRO A 618 -10.81 -17.62 7.74
CA PRO A 618 -10.30 -18.26 8.94
C PRO A 618 -11.20 -19.40 9.44
N ILE A 619 -11.49 -20.38 8.57
CA ILE A 619 -12.26 -21.60 8.90
C ILE A 619 -11.35 -22.84 8.87
N ALA A 620 -11.20 -23.49 10.02
CA ALA A 620 -10.66 -24.85 10.13
C ALA A 620 -11.80 -25.87 10.04
N ALA A 621 -11.96 -26.51 8.88
CA ALA A 621 -12.96 -27.54 8.64
C ALA A 621 -12.38 -28.94 8.89
N LEU A 622 -12.83 -29.62 9.94
CA LEU A 622 -12.33 -30.94 10.35
C LEU A 622 -13.21 -32.07 9.82
N THR A 623 -12.58 -33.02 9.12
CA THR A 623 -13.21 -34.25 8.63
C THR A 623 -12.45 -35.46 9.16
N LYS A 624 -13.18 -36.45 9.66
CA LYS A 624 -12.62 -37.71 10.16
C LYS A 624 -12.33 -38.67 9.02
N PHE A 625 -11.25 -39.44 9.12
CA PHE A 625 -10.95 -40.57 8.23
C PHE A 625 -10.45 -41.78 9.03
N GLU A 626 -10.48 -42.96 8.41
CA GLU A 626 -10.06 -44.22 9.05
C GLU A 626 -8.72 -44.75 8.50
N THR A 627 -8.53 -44.67 7.17
CA THR A 627 -7.38 -45.32 6.50
C THR A 627 -6.53 -44.37 5.66
N GLU A 628 -5.27 -44.75 5.44
CA GLU A 628 -4.32 -44.00 4.59
C GLU A 628 -4.82 -43.88 3.15
N GLU A 629 -5.38 -44.97 2.60
CA GLU A 629 -5.92 -45.01 1.25
C GLU A 629 -7.16 -44.11 1.08
N GLU A 630 -8.04 -44.09 2.08
CA GLU A 630 -9.23 -43.23 2.09
C GLU A 630 -8.83 -41.75 2.06
N VAL A 631 -7.91 -41.33 2.95
CA VAL A 631 -7.56 -39.91 3.05
C VAL A 631 -6.78 -39.42 1.83
N ILE A 632 -5.95 -40.26 1.21
CA ILE A 632 -5.28 -39.92 -0.06
C ILE A 632 -6.33 -39.70 -1.17
N LYS A 633 -7.33 -40.59 -1.26
CA LYS A 633 -8.41 -40.43 -2.24
C LYS A 633 -9.16 -39.13 -2.03
N LEU A 634 -9.55 -38.82 -0.78
CA LEU A 634 -10.24 -37.58 -0.44
C LEU A 634 -9.37 -36.34 -0.72
N ALA A 635 -8.09 -36.39 -0.36
CA ALA A 635 -7.15 -35.30 -0.57
C ALA A 635 -6.98 -34.95 -2.06
N ASN A 636 -6.92 -35.98 -2.92
CA ASN A 636 -6.71 -35.83 -4.36
C ASN A 636 -8.00 -35.57 -5.16
N ASP A 637 -9.18 -35.74 -4.57
CA ASP A 637 -10.49 -35.51 -5.19
C ASP A 637 -10.79 -34.00 -5.32
N THR A 638 -10.00 -33.34 -6.18
CA THR A 638 -10.11 -31.92 -6.49
C THR A 638 -9.35 -31.59 -7.79
N ASP A 639 -9.85 -30.61 -8.54
CA ASP A 639 -9.24 -30.13 -9.79
C ASP A 639 -7.95 -29.31 -9.58
N VAL A 640 -7.66 -28.93 -8.33
CA VAL A 640 -6.51 -28.09 -7.96
C VAL A 640 -5.46 -28.89 -7.18
N GLY A 641 -4.20 -28.48 -7.23
CA GLY A 641 -3.07 -29.20 -6.63
C GLY A 641 -1.89 -28.28 -6.29
N LEU A 642 -2.09 -27.28 -5.43
CA LEU A 642 -1.05 -26.32 -5.07
C LEU A 642 -0.14 -26.82 -3.94
N ALA A 643 -0.69 -26.92 -2.72
CA ALA A 643 0.01 -27.37 -1.52
C ALA A 643 -0.79 -28.45 -0.80
N GLY A 644 -0.11 -29.35 -0.09
CA GLY A 644 -0.69 -30.32 0.83
C GLY A 644 0.21 -30.51 2.03
N TYR A 645 -0.38 -30.92 3.16
CA TYR A 645 0.32 -31.07 4.42
C TYR A 645 -0.06 -32.39 5.07
N PHE A 646 0.88 -33.03 5.74
CA PHE A 646 0.57 -34.18 6.58
C PHE A 646 1.49 -34.26 7.80
N TYR A 647 0.99 -34.91 8.86
CA TYR A 647 1.74 -35.18 10.08
C TYR A 647 1.73 -36.68 10.37
N SER A 648 2.92 -37.27 10.47
CA SER A 648 3.18 -38.68 10.78
C SER A 648 4.64 -38.86 11.17
N ARG A 649 4.94 -39.80 12.08
CA ARG A 649 6.31 -40.15 12.51
C ARG A 649 6.84 -41.39 11.79
N ASP A 650 5.97 -42.19 11.18
CA ASP A 650 6.33 -43.33 10.36
C ASP A 650 6.95 -42.86 9.05
N VAL A 651 8.26 -43.13 8.88
CA VAL A 651 9.00 -42.73 7.68
C VAL A 651 8.43 -43.40 6.44
N GLY A 652 7.95 -44.64 6.54
CA GLY A 652 7.34 -45.36 5.41
C GLY A 652 6.08 -44.65 4.89
N ARG A 653 5.17 -44.29 5.80
CA ARG A 653 3.97 -43.49 5.52
C ARG A 653 4.32 -42.12 4.99
N ALA A 654 5.31 -41.46 5.59
CA ALA A 654 5.72 -40.14 5.14
C ALA A 654 6.10 -40.13 3.65
N TRP A 655 6.85 -41.14 3.19
CA TRP A 655 7.17 -41.30 1.77
C TRP A 655 5.93 -41.63 0.92
N ARG A 656 5.14 -42.65 1.30
CA ARG A 656 3.95 -43.06 0.53
C ARG A 656 2.94 -41.93 0.37
N VAL A 657 2.67 -41.18 1.44
CA VAL A 657 1.72 -40.05 1.42
C VAL A 657 2.29 -38.88 0.63
N ALA A 658 3.56 -38.54 0.82
CA ALA A 658 4.18 -37.42 0.07
C ALA A 658 4.19 -37.66 -1.44
N GLU A 659 4.48 -38.89 -1.89
CA GLU A 659 4.48 -39.25 -3.31
C GLU A 659 3.07 -39.38 -3.89
N ALA A 660 2.09 -39.80 -3.09
CA ALA A 660 0.71 -40.01 -3.54
C ALA A 660 -0.13 -38.73 -3.58
N LEU A 661 0.23 -37.68 -2.82
CA LEU A 661 -0.49 -36.42 -2.85
C LEU A 661 -0.28 -35.69 -4.18
N GLU A 662 -1.38 -35.42 -4.89
CA GLU A 662 -1.37 -34.74 -6.18
C GLU A 662 -1.33 -33.21 -6.01
N VAL A 663 -0.25 -32.72 -5.42
CA VAL A 663 0.03 -31.30 -5.17
C VAL A 663 1.46 -30.94 -5.59
N GLY A 664 1.70 -29.67 -5.91
CA GLY A 664 3.04 -29.21 -6.30
C GLY A 664 4.01 -29.07 -5.13
N MET A 665 3.50 -28.93 -3.90
CA MET A 665 4.30 -28.75 -2.69
C MET A 665 3.72 -29.53 -1.52
N VAL A 666 4.57 -30.25 -0.78
CA VAL A 666 4.16 -31.05 0.38
C VAL A 666 4.91 -30.62 1.64
N GLY A 667 4.16 -30.27 2.69
CA GLY A 667 4.69 -30.05 4.04
C GLY A 667 4.55 -31.31 4.90
N ALA A 668 5.68 -31.98 5.20
CA ALA A 668 5.71 -33.13 6.11
C ALA A 668 6.11 -32.68 7.52
N ASN A 669 5.22 -32.83 8.50
CA ASN A 669 5.40 -32.39 9.88
C ASN A 669 5.72 -30.89 10.04
N THR A 670 5.31 -30.06 9.09
CA THR A 670 5.41 -28.60 9.13
C THR A 670 4.19 -27.95 8.50
N GLY A 671 3.70 -26.87 9.09
CA GLY A 671 2.63 -26.03 8.52
C GLY A 671 3.17 -24.86 7.69
N LEU A 672 4.50 -24.73 7.57
CA LEU A 672 5.16 -23.61 6.91
C LEU A 672 6.19 -24.14 5.91
N ILE A 673 5.92 -23.91 4.62
CA ILE A 673 6.78 -24.32 3.51
C ILE A 673 7.34 -23.13 2.71
N SER A 674 6.78 -21.93 2.85
CA SER A 674 7.15 -20.76 2.05
C SER A 674 8.61 -20.33 2.28
N GLN A 675 9.46 -20.47 1.27
CA GLN A 675 10.88 -20.10 1.30
C GLN A 675 11.32 -19.68 -0.12
N THR A 676 12.32 -18.81 -0.22
CA THR A 676 12.77 -18.29 -1.54
C THR A 676 13.64 -19.28 -2.30
N VAL A 677 14.34 -20.17 -1.61
CA VAL A 677 15.27 -21.14 -2.20
C VAL A 677 14.58 -22.35 -2.82
N ILE A 678 13.29 -22.55 -2.52
CA ILE A 678 12.54 -23.70 -3.00
C ILE A 678 11.67 -23.35 -4.20
N PRO A 679 11.37 -24.34 -5.04
CA PRO A 679 10.31 -24.24 -6.01
C PRO A 679 8.91 -24.02 -5.39
N PHE A 680 8.29 -22.88 -5.68
CA PHE A 680 6.89 -22.63 -5.29
C PHE A 680 5.99 -22.70 -6.53
N GLY A 681 5.00 -23.59 -6.54
CA GLY A 681 4.09 -23.80 -7.68
C GLY A 681 3.13 -24.96 -7.49
N GLY A 682 2.12 -25.04 -8.36
CA GLY A 682 1.11 -26.10 -8.33
C GLY A 682 1.09 -26.98 -9.57
N ILE A 683 0.38 -28.11 -9.48
CA ILE A 683 -0.04 -28.96 -10.61
C ILE A 683 -1.56 -28.83 -10.84
N LYS A 684 -2.09 -29.59 -11.80
CA LYS A 684 -3.51 -29.55 -12.19
C LYS A 684 -3.95 -28.11 -12.56
N GLU A 685 -5.10 -27.65 -12.07
CA GLU A 685 -5.57 -26.29 -12.31
C GLU A 685 -4.96 -25.24 -11.38
N SER A 686 -4.08 -25.61 -10.44
CA SER A 686 -3.42 -24.67 -9.53
C SER A 686 -2.27 -23.89 -10.16
N GLY A 687 -1.89 -24.22 -11.39
CA GLY A 687 -0.85 -23.45 -12.06
C GLY A 687 -0.09 -24.23 -13.09
N ILE A 688 0.79 -23.50 -13.75
CA ILE A 688 1.75 -24.05 -14.70
C ILE A 688 3.06 -23.30 -14.57
N GLY A 689 4.13 -24.08 -14.71
CA GLY A 689 5.43 -23.58 -15.13
C GLY A 689 5.58 -23.67 -16.60
N SER A 690 6.50 -22.90 -17.15
CA SER A 690 6.93 -23.21 -18.50
C SER A 690 7.65 -24.55 -18.45
N PRO A 691 7.24 -25.55 -19.25
CA PRO A 691 8.08 -26.73 -19.45
C PRO A 691 9.39 -26.25 -20.09
N CYS A 692 10.48 -26.28 -19.34
CA CYS A 692 11.81 -26.17 -19.93
C CYS A 692 12.27 -27.57 -20.33
N ASN A 693 12.90 -27.59 -21.50
CA ASN A 693 13.29 -28.71 -22.35
C ASN A 693 14.15 -29.78 -21.66
N TRP A 694 14.03 -31.00 -22.19
CA TRP A 694 14.52 -32.30 -21.66
C TRP A 694 16.03 -32.46 -21.39
N SER A 695 16.90 -31.46 -21.59
CA SER A 695 18.35 -31.67 -21.69
C SER A 695 19.09 -31.87 -20.36
N THR A 696 18.42 -31.80 -19.22
CA THR A 696 18.97 -32.23 -17.93
C THR A 696 18.24 -33.48 -17.46
N ILE A 697 18.92 -34.64 -17.44
CA ILE A 697 18.45 -35.93 -16.89
C ILE A 697 18.12 -35.85 -15.36
N LEU A 698 18.09 -34.66 -14.78
CA LEU A 698 17.78 -34.36 -13.37
C LEU A 698 16.74 -33.24 -13.19
N ASP A 699 16.09 -32.75 -14.25
CA ASP A 699 15.22 -31.58 -14.13
C ASP A 699 13.79 -31.91 -13.65
N LEU A 700 13.51 -31.60 -12.39
CA LEU A 700 12.17 -31.60 -11.75
C LEU A 700 11.27 -30.43 -12.26
N SER A 701 11.35 -30.08 -13.55
CA SER A 701 10.95 -28.79 -14.14
C SER A 701 9.49 -28.71 -14.68
N LEU A 702 8.59 -29.61 -14.26
CA LEU A 702 7.18 -29.57 -14.64
C LEU A 702 6.30 -28.66 -13.75
N LEU A 703 6.88 -28.10 -12.69
CA LEU A 703 6.19 -27.18 -11.77
C LEU A 703 6.50 -25.73 -12.14
N GLY A 704 5.49 -24.86 -12.07
CA GLY A 704 5.70 -23.41 -12.24
C GLY A 704 6.36 -22.83 -11.04
N ARG A 705 7.69 -22.70 -11.11
CA ARG A 705 8.50 -22.40 -9.94
C ARG A 705 8.80 -20.92 -9.91
N GLU A 706 8.11 -20.22 -9.02
CA GLU A 706 8.62 -18.96 -8.48
C GLU A 706 9.48 -19.29 -7.24
N GLY A 707 10.61 -18.60 -7.03
CA GLY A 707 11.65 -19.06 -6.10
C GLY A 707 12.51 -20.22 -6.64
N GLY A 708 13.55 -20.61 -5.93
CA GLY A 708 14.52 -21.63 -6.36
C GLY A 708 15.10 -21.29 -7.74
N HIS A 709 14.93 -22.20 -8.70
CA HIS A 709 15.34 -22.03 -10.10
C HIS A 709 14.42 -21.13 -10.94
N GLY A 710 13.53 -20.35 -10.32
CA GLY A 710 12.53 -19.53 -11.01
C GLY A 710 13.07 -18.45 -11.95
N ILE A 711 14.37 -18.16 -11.96
CA ILE A 711 14.98 -17.26 -12.95
C ILE A 711 14.85 -17.80 -14.39
N GLU A 712 14.82 -19.14 -14.56
CA GLU A 712 14.72 -19.78 -15.87
C GLU A 712 13.39 -19.49 -16.57
N GLU A 713 12.34 -19.24 -15.80
CA GLU A 713 11.03 -18.81 -16.29
C GLU A 713 11.10 -17.50 -17.08
N TYR A 714 12.15 -16.70 -16.88
CA TYR A 714 12.37 -15.41 -17.51
C TYR A 714 13.48 -15.46 -18.57
N MET A 715 13.92 -16.66 -18.96
CA MET A 715 14.94 -16.88 -19.99
C MET A 715 14.47 -17.75 -21.16
N ASN A 716 15.13 -17.55 -22.31
CA ASN A 716 15.10 -18.38 -23.50
C ASN A 716 16.40 -19.16 -23.61
N THR A 717 16.29 -20.46 -23.84
CA THR A 717 17.42 -21.35 -24.15
C THR A 717 17.74 -21.27 -25.64
N LYS A 718 19.01 -21.08 -26.00
CA LYS A 718 19.47 -20.96 -27.40
C LYS A 718 20.67 -21.86 -27.65
N LEU A 719 20.53 -22.76 -28.62
CA LEU A 719 21.61 -23.58 -29.16
C LEU A 719 22.38 -22.79 -30.24
N ILE A 720 23.70 -22.84 -30.18
CA ILE A 720 24.64 -22.34 -31.19
C ILE A 720 25.52 -23.52 -31.61
N ALA A 721 25.43 -23.90 -32.88
CA ALA A 721 26.27 -24.93 -33.48
C ALA A 721 27.35 -24.25 -34.35
N PHE A 722 28.61 -24.38 -33.95
CA PHE A 722 29.76 -23.90 -34.72
C PHE A 722 30.24 -25.03 -35.63
N GLY A 723 30.19 -24.82 -36.94
CA GLY A 723 30.70 -25.75 -37.94
C GLY A 723 32.03 -25.30 -38.55
N GLY A 724 32.74 -26.23 -39.19
CA GLY A 724 34.00 -25.94 -39.88
C GLY A 724 35.20 -25.79 -38.94
N LEU A 725 35.09 -26.34 -37.72
CA LEU A 725 36.13 -26.38 -36.70
C LEU A 725 37.03 -27.61 -36.82
#